data_AF-A0AAW7SL61-F1
#
_entry.id   AF-A0AAW7SL61-F1
#
_cell.length_a   1.000
_cell.length_b   1.000
_cell.length_c   1.000
_cell.angle_alpha   90.00
_cell.angle_beta   90.00
_cell.angle_gamma   90.00
#
_symmetry.space_group_name_H-M   'P 1'
#
loop_
_entity.id
_entity.type
_entity.pdbx_description
1 polymer ?
#
loop_
_entity_poly.entity_id
_entity_poly.type
_entity_poly.pdbx_seq_one_letter_code
_entity_poly.pdbx_strand_id
1 'polypeptide(L)'
;MTTGIDETPIKDRDAAAGRERRQRRDERGLRLRIAVELWRAIWRYRARVVAAVVLLVLAKAAAVSVPLLLKDIVDGFGRAAAQPVAWPVLLLFAYAVVRFASNALNEVRDMTFVQVTQHTVASFTVRTFGHLHRLGARFHARRETGAVVRDLEKGTAGIGYLLGVAVFTVVPTAIEIGSVLVIVISKYGGGFTAIIFVTFAVYAAYTVVFTRRRMRYQRRVNALEAESNSRVVDSLLNVDTVKYFAREDVERDRLDRVLDAWREAGVDNQYALSTLHIGQSACIGAGIAAVMLLAGQQVARGALTVGDLVLINAYIIQISLPLNALGFVFREANDAMTNIERLFGLLDARGKPGEDGDAPGAQPLVVRGGAIEFEHVDFGYEPSRQILSDVSFRIEPGQTVAVVGGSGSGKSTLARLLFRLYQPDAGTIRIDGQDLRLVTERSLRDALGIVPQDTILFNDTLAYNIAYGKRDATRGEVIAAARGAQLDAFIERLPDAYDTRVGERGVRLSGGERQRVAIARALLKAPPIVVFDEATSALDTRSERAIQQELMRVARHRTSLIIAHRLSTIVDADRILVMEHGRLVEHGTHDELLESGGVYAQMWSLQAKQRELERTEAKFARQPVRINPLVSQVLDSLAEAAAQRGVPVFRHLSDEDLVVEADPAALRRFVWELCRGAVDASRGGQLEVRTGRHDPEARITIACAGVDATELSLIDLERLQDAIEDAGGYVVRERDDVGVKLHLSLPICAVAPASIQPGDAVPRAGAGAPGSAKPLDGLRIACVDDHDEARDALGALLKVAGADVRAYASGQALLDDLWRARRADWPALLVCDIDLGDDEEDGYTVMSRVRQLDAARDRDGRAPLEALALSGHARDHDRARAVEAGFHAYLTKPAVAADLIAALRALAFSSGEIHAEPSESDDTRSPERGASRR
;
A
#
# COMPACT_ATOMS: atom_id res chain seq x y z
N MET A 1 4.70 -19.15 58.86
CA MET A 1 4.98 -20.02 57.70
C MET A 1 6.27 -19.55 57.05
N THR A 2 7.32 -20.34 57.27
CA THR A 2 8.49 -20.59 56.40
C THR A 2 8.98 -19.50 55.44
N THR A 3 10.14 -18.94 55.80
CA THR A 3 11.13 -18.29 54.93
C THR A 3 11.61 -19.24 53.82
N GLY A 4 11.36 -18.88 52.56
CA GLY A 4 11.99 -19.48 51.38
C GLY A 4 13.03 -18.53 50.80
N ILE A 5 14.31 -18.83 51.00
CA ILE A 5 15.43 -18.15 50.34
C ILE A 5 15.55 -18.75 48.94
N ASP A 6 15.36 -17.92 47.93
CA ASP A 6 15.52 -18.26 46.51
C ASP A 6 17.02 -18.28 46.17
N GLU A 7 17.65 -19.44 46.36
CA GLU A 7 19.02 -19.72 45.92
C GLU A 7 19.07 -19.89 44.40
N THR A 8 19.13 -18.77 43.68
CA THR A 8 19.60 -18.77 42.29
C THR A 8 21.09 -19.14 42.29
N PRO A 9 21.54 -20.13 41.49
CA PRO A 9 22.92 -20.59 41.52
C PRO A 9 23.87 -19.46 41.13
N ILE A 10 24.91 -19.24 41.96
CA ILE A 10 25.91 -18.16 41.85
C ILE A 10 26.51 -18.05 40.43
N LYS A 11 26.60 -19.17 39.71
CA LYS A 11 27.12 -19.28 38.35
C LYS A 11 26.31 -18.52 37.29
N ASP A 12 24.98 -18.42 37.45
CA ASP A 12 24.11 -17.68 36.53
C ASP A 12 24.13 -16.17 36.80
N ARG A 13 24.33 -15.76 38.05
CA ARG A 13 24.54 -14.34 38.42
C ARG A 13 25.86 -13.80 37.88
N ASP A 14 26.93 -14.59 37.94
CA ASP A 14 28.24 -14.20 37.38
C ASP A 14 28.22 -14.17 35.84
N ALA A 15 27.49 -15.08 35.19
CA ALA A 15 27.29 -15.07 33.74
C ALA A 15 26.38 -13.92 33.27
N ALA A 16 25.35 -13.54 34.04
CA ALA A 16 24.52 -12.38 33.77
C ALA A 16 25.29 -11.06 34.00
N ALA A 17 26.04 -10.96 35.10
CA ALA A 17 26.92 -9.82 35.38
C ALA A 17 28.06 -9.69 34.35
N GLY A 18 28.58 -10.81 33.84
CA GLY A 18 29.55 -10.84 32.75
C GLY A 18 28.97 -10.33 31.42
N ARG A 19 27.73 -10.71 31.09
CA ARG A 19 26.99 -10.21 29.92
C ARG A 19 26.68 -8.71 30.02
N GLU A 20 26.21 -8.24 31.17
CA GLU A 20 25.98 -6.81 31.42
C GLU A 20 27.27 -5.98 31.36
N ARG A 21 28.38 -6.48 31.92
CA ARG A 21 29.68 -5.81 31.86
C ARG A 21 30.22 -5.71 30.43
N ARG A 22 29.99 -6.74 29.60
CA ARG A 22 30.38 -6.77 28.19
C ARG A 22 29.53 -5.79 27.37
N GLN A 23 28.22 -5.81 27.56
CA GLN A 23 27.28 -4.88 26.93
C GLN A 23 27.59 -3.41 27.28
N ARG A 24 27.83 -3.10 28.56
CA ARG A 24 28.24 -1.75 29.00
C ARG A 24 29.60 -1.31 28.43
N ARG A 25 30.52 -2.25 28.17
CA ARG A 25 31.83 -1.96 27.59
C ARG A 25 31.71 -1.69 26.08
N ASP A 26 30.84 -2.43 25.39
CA ASP A 26 30.52 -2.22 23.98
C ASP A 26 29.77 -0.89 23.76
N GLU A 27 28.82 -0.55 24.64
CA GLU A 27 28.12 0.76 24.65
C GLU A 27 29.09 1.93 24.87
N ARG A 28 30.03 1.82 25.82
CA ARG A 28 31.06 2.85 26.03
C ARG A 28 31.97 3.01 24.82
N GLY A 29 32.35 1.90 24.18
CA GLY A 29 33.16 1.92 22.95
C GLY A 29 32.43 2.54 21.76
N LEU A 30 31.11 2.36 21.66
CA LEU A 30 30.27 3.01 20.65
C LEU A 30 30.16 4.52 20.90
N ARG A 31 29.85 4.94 22.13
CA ARG A 31 29.74 6.37 22.48
C ARG A 31 31.04 7.14 22.26
N LEU A 32 32.19 6.51 22.56
CA LEU A 32 33.50 7.12 22.29
C LEU A 32 33.73 7.29 20.79
N ARG A 33 33.36 6.29 19.97
CA ARG A 33 33.44 6.40 18.50
C ARG A 33 32.54 7.52 17.96
N ILE A 34 31.29 7.59 18.42
CA ILE A 34 30.35 8.67 18.07
C ILE A 34 30.97 10.03 18.41
N ALA A 35 31.48 10.20 19.63
CA ALA A 35 32.11 11.44 20.04
C ALA A 35 33.33 11.82 19.17
N VAL A 36 34.16 10.85 18.80
CA VAL A 36 35.31 11.06 17.91
C VAL A 36 34.87 11.44 16.50
N GLU A 37 33.85 10.79 15.94
CA GLU A 37 33.33 11.13 14.62
C GLU A 37 32.70 12.53 14.59
N LEU A 38 31.89 12.86 15.59
CA LEU A 38 31.31 14.19 15.74
C LEU A 38 32.42 15.24 15.87
N TRP A 39 33.42 14.99 16.72
CA TRP A 39 34.57 15.87 16.87
C TRP A 39 35.30 16.11 15.55
N ARG A 40 35.60 15.05 14.78
CA ARG A 40 36.22 15.16 13.46
C ARG A 40 35.36 15.98 12.48
N ALA A 41 34.04 15.77 12.49
CA ALA A 41 33.11 16.50 11.63
C ALA A 41 33.06 18.00 11.96
N ILE A 42 33.09 18.35 13.24
CA ILE A 42 33.09 19.73 13.74
C ILE A 42 34.45 20.40 13.50
N TRP A 43 35.55 19.67 13.70
CA TRP A 43 36.92 20.17 13.55
C TRP A 43 37.26 20.56 12.10
N ARG A 44 36.53 20.02 11.11
CA ARG A 44 36.58 20.52 9.72
C ARG A 44 36.32 22.03 9.64
N TYR A 45 35.52 22.58 10.56
CA TYR A 45 35.21 24.00 10.70
C TYR A 45 35.93 24.65 11.89
N ARG A 46 37.16 24.21 12.21
CA ARG A 46 37.94 24.65 13.39
C ARG A 46 37.96 26.16 13.63
N ALA A 47 38.05 26.98 12.59
CA ALA A 47 38.09 28.43 12.73
C ALA A 47 36.79 28.98 13.36
N ARG A 48 35.63 28.51 12.88
CA ARG A 48 34.32 28.91 13.42
C ARG A 48 34.08 28.34 14.82
N VAL A 49 34.52 27.11 15.07
CA VAL A 49 34.41 26.46 16.38
C VAL A 49 35.23 27.21 17.41
N VAL A 50 36.49 27.54 17.10
CA VAL A 50 37.36 28.33 17.97
C VAL A 50 36.78 29.72 18.18
N ALA A 51 36.30 30.39 17.11
CA ALA A 51 35.64 31.69 17.23
C ALA A 51 34.41 31.64 18.16
N ALA A 52 33.55 30.63 18.02
CA ALA A 52 32.39 30.44 18.89
C ALA A 52 32.79 30.19 20.36
N VAL A 53 33.84 29.40 20.61
CA VAL A 53 34.36 29.18 21.97
C VAL A 53 34.95 30.46 22.56
N VAL A 54 35.67 31.27 21.77
CA VAL A 54 36.20 32.56 22.23
C VAL A 54 35.06 33.53 22.55
N LEU A 55 34.07 33.67 21.65
CA LEU A 55 32.89 34.50 21.87
C LEU A 55 32.10 34.05 23.09
N LEU A 56 31.99 32.74 23.31
CA LEU A 56 31.38 32.17 24.51
C LEU A 56 32.08 32.63 25.78
N VAL A 57 33.41 32.47 25.85
CA VAL A 57 34.19 32.87 27.02
C VAL A 57 34.09 34.37 27.26
N LEU A 58 34.18 35.20 26.22
CA LEU A 58 34.02 36.64 26.31
C LEU A 58 32.61 37.04 26.79
N ALA A 59 31.58 36.40 26.26
CA ALA A 59 30.19 36.64 26.68
C ALA A 59 29.99 36.32 28.16
N LYS A 60 30.53 35.19 28.64
CA LYS A 60 30.43 34.80 30.06
C LYS A 60 31.27 35.68 30.98
N ALA A 61 32.46 36.10 30.54
CA ALA A 61 33.25 37.08 31.28
C ALA A 61 32.50 38.41 31.43
N ALA A 62 31.87 38.90 30.36
CA ALA A 62 31.03 40.10 30.40
C ALA A 62 29.81 39.91 31.33
N ALA A 63 29.10 38.77 31.21
CA ALA A 63 27.93 38.46 32.03
C ALA A 63 28.24 38.43 33.54
N VAL A 64 29.36 37.80 33.93
CA VAL A 64 29.81 37.73 35.34
C VAL A 64 30.29 39.08 35.86
N SER A 65 30.71 39.98 34.96
CA SER A 65 31.15 41.34 35.30
C SER A 65 29.98 42.31 35.55
N VAL A 66 28.78 42.04 35.00
CA VAL A 66 27.60 42.91 35.16
C VAL A 66 27.23 43.14 36.63
N PRO A 67 27.13 42.10 37.50
CA PRO A 67 26.89 42.32 38.93
C PRO A 67 28.00 43.09 39.65
N LEU A 68 29.27 42.93 39.26
CA LEU A 68 30.40 43.66 39.86
C LEU A 68 30.29 45.16 39.59
N LEU A 69 29.97 45.53 38.34
CA LEU A 69 29.71 46.93 37.99
C LEU A 69 28.50 47.49 38.73
N LEU A 70 27.44 46.69 38.91
CA LEU A 70 26.26 47.11 39.66
C LEU A 70 26.59 47.37 41.13
N LYS A 71 27.46 46.55 41.75
CA LYS A 71 28.00 46.82 43.08
C LYS A 71 28.73 48.16 43.13
N ASP A 72 29.68 48.37 42.20
CA ASP A 72 30.50 49.59 42.18
C ASP A 72 29.63 50.85 41.97
N ILE A 73 28.56 50.75 41.18
CA ILE A 73 27.55 51.81 41.00
C ILE A 73 26.88 52.12 42.34
N VAL A 74 26.36 51.12 43.05
CA VAL A 74 25.62 51.30 44.31
C VAL A 74 26.53 51.88 45.40
N ASP A 75 27.75 51.35 45.52
CA ASP A 75 28.74 51.85 46.49
C ASP A 75 29.23 53.27 46.14
N GLY A 76 29.34 53.58 44.84
CA GLY A 76 29.69 54.90 44.34
C GLY A 76 28.61 55.95 44.61
N PHE A 77 27.34 55.63 44.37
CA PHE A 77 26.20 56.50 44.69
C PHE A 77 26.01 56.67 46.21
N GLY A 78 26.30 55.66 47.01
CA GLY A 78 26.31 55.77 48.47
C GLY A 78 27.35 56.76 49.02
N ARG A 79 28.40 57.08 48.23
CA ARG A 79 29.47 58.05 48.55
C ARG A 79 29.32 59.37 47.79
N ALA A 80 28.21 59.58 47.08
CA ALA A 80 28.03 60.67 46.11
C ALA A 80 28.12 62.10 46.69
N ALA A 81 28.06 62.28 48.02
CA ALA A 81 28.31 63.57 48.65
C ALA A 81 29.75 64.11 48.44
N ALA A 82 30.69 63.26 47.98
CA ALA A 82 32.12 63.60 47.88
C ALA A 82 32.76 63.44 46.47
N GLN A 83 31.98 63.15 45.40
CA GLN A 83 32.53 62.89 44.05
C GLN A 83 31.78 63.64 42.93
N PRO A 84 32.47 63.99 41.82
CA PRO A 84 31.83 64.62 40.67
C PRO A 84 30.83 63.68 39.98
N VAL A 85 29.68 64.24 39.59
CA VAL A 85 28.53 63.53 38.96
C VAL A 85 28.90 62.72 37.70
N ALA A 86 30.03 63.05 37.05
CA ALA A 86 30.51 62.36 35.85
C ALA A 86 30.88 60.88 36.09
N TRP A 87 31.36 60.51 37.28
CA TRP A 87 31.84 59.15 37.57
C TRP A 87 30.70 58.11 37.65
N PRO A 88 29.59 58.36 38.39
CA PRO A 88 28.43 57.46 38.37
C PRO A 88 27.76 57.33 36.99
N VAL A 89 27.71 58.40 36.19
CA VAL A 89 27.17 58.36 34.82
C VAL A 89 28.02 57.47 33.91
N LEU A 90 29.36 57.57 34.01
CA LEU A 90 30.27 56.69 33.27
C LEU A 90 30.08 55.22 33.64
N LEU A 91 29.89 54.90 34.93
CA LEU A 91 29.64 53.54 35.39
C LEU A 91 28.28 52.99 34.92
N LEU A 92 27.23 53.80 34.91
CA LEU A 92 25.92 53.42 34.36
C LEU A 92 26.00 53.13 32.86
N PHE A 93 26.74 53.95 32.11
CA PHE A 93 26.99 53.72 30.69
C PHE A 93 27.81 52.44 30.48
N ALA A 94 28.88 52.24 31.26
CA ALA A 94 29.69 51.01 31.22
C ALA A 94 28.86 49.76 31.53
N TYR A 95 27.98 49.82 32.54
CA TYR A 95 27.03 48.75 32.86
C TYR A 95 26.12 48.42 31.66
N ALA A 96 25.54 49.44 31.02
CA ALA A 96 24.68 49.23 29.85
C ALA A 96 25.46 48.60 28.68
N VAL A 97 26.68 49.09 28.41
CA VAL A 97 27.54 48.56 27.35
C VAL A 97 27.97 47.12 27.63
N VAL A 98 28.41 46.79 28.85
CA VAL A 98 28.84 45.42 29.21
C VAL A 98 27.66 44.45 29.18
N ARG A 99 26.49 44.88 29.65
CA ARG A 99 25.26 44.07 29.58
C ARG A 99 24.84 43.82 28.13
N PHE A 100 24.88 44.85 27.28
CA PHE A 100 24.61 44.71 25.85
C PHE A 100 25.65 43.80 25.17
N ALA A 101 26.94 44.01 25.44
CA ALA A 101 28.02 43.20 24.89
C ALA A 101 27.90 41.72 25.27
N SER A 102 27.56 41.41 26.53
CA SER A 102 27.27 40.04 26.98
C SER A 102 26.20 39.37 26.11
N ASN A 103 25.09 40.07 25.85
CA ASN A 103 24.00 39.53 25.02
C ASN A 103 24.40 39.42 23.55
N ALA A 104 24.99 40.48 22.99
CA ALA A 104 25.43 40.52 21.60
C ALA A 104 26.48 39.44 21.29
N LEU A 105 27.45 39.19 22.19
CA LEU A 105 28.45 38.14 22.01
C LEU A 105 27.83 36.73 22.04
N ASN A 106 26.81 36.50 22.86
CA ASN A 106 26.05 35.24 22.81
C ASN A 106 25.35 35.08 21.46
N GLU A 107 24.72 36.13 20.94
CA GLU A 107 24.02 36.07 19.66
C GLU A 107 25.01 35.84 18.49
N VAL A 108 26.13 36.55 18.47
CA VAL A 108 27.18 36.37 17.44
C VAL A 108 27.82 34.99 17.52
N ARG A 109 28.00 34.43 18.74
CA ARG A 109 28.41 33.03 18.92
C ARG A 109 27.42 32.08 18.24
N ASP A 110 26.13 32.28 18.47
CA ASP A 110 25.07 31.42 17.94
C ASP A 110 25.03 31.50 16.41
N MET A 111 25.11 32.71 15.84
CA MET A 111 25.24 32.94 14.40
C MET A 111 26.50 32.30 13.80
N THR A 112 27.61 32.28 14.53
CA THR A 112 28.86 31.65 14.07
C THR A 112 28.76 30.12 14.09
N PHE A 113 28.08 29.57 15.10
CA PHE A 113 28.02 28.13 15.34
C PHE A 113 26.94 27.43 14.52
N VAL A 114 25.83 28.11 14.19
CA VAL A 114 24.71 27.50 13.44
C VAL A 114 25.16 26.89 12.10
N GLN A 115 26.09 27.53 11.40
CA GLN A 115 26.63 27.00 10.14
C GLN A 115 27.37 25.67 10.35
N VAL A 116 28.11 25.53 11.45
CA VAL A 116 28.80 24.27 11.79
C VAL A 116 27.76 23.18 12.04
N THR A 117 26.76 23.46 12.86
CA THR A 117 25.69 22.50 13.19
C THR A 117 24.92 22.05 11.95
N GLN A 118 24.44 22.98 11.13
CA GLN A 118 23.64 22.67 9.93
C GLN A 118 24.45 21.88 8.89
N HIS A 119 25.72 22.24 8.64
CA HIS A 119 26.57 21.47 7.75
C HIS A 119 26.88 20.07 8.27
N THR A 120 27.11 19.91 9.58
CA THR A 120 27.34 18.59 10.18
C THR A 120 26.10 17.72 10.04
N VAL A 121 24.91 18.21 10.39
CA VAL A 121 23.64 17.48 10.25
C VAL A 121 23.42 17.06 8.79
N ALA A 122 23.49 18.01 7.84
CA ALA A 122 23.31 17.71 6.41
C ALA A 122 24.32 16.68 5.89
N SER A 123 25.58 16.78 6.29
CA SER A 123 26.62 15.82 5.89
C SER A 123 26.33 14.41 6.41
N PHE A 124 25.86 14.27 7.65
CA PHE A 124 25.47 12.97 8.19
C PHE A 124 24.22 12.43 7.49
N THR A 125 23.22 13.27 7.22
CA THR A 125 22.02 12.86 6.46
C THR A 125 22.38 12.31 5.09
N VAL A 126 23.19 13.02 4.30
CA VAL A 126 23.63 12.58 2.96
C VAL A 126 24.48 11.31 3.05
N ARG A 127 25.40 11.22 4.02
CA ARG A 127 26.25 10.04 4.22
C ARG A 127 25.41 8.81 4.54
N THR A 128 24.47 8.92 5.46
CA THR A 128 23.59 7.81 5.84
C THR A 128 22.64 7.45 4.71
N PHE A 129 22.04 8.43 4.02
CA PHE A 129 21.19 8.19 2.86
C PHE A 129 21.94 7.42 1.76
N GLY A 130 23.17 7.84 1.44
CA GLY A 130 24.03 7.13 0.47
C GLY A 130 24.45 5.74 0.93
N HIS A 131 24.67 5.53 2.23
CA HIS A 131 24.94 4.20 2.80
C HIS A 131 23.73 3.28 2.71
N LEU A 132 22.53 3.77 3.06
CA LEU A 132 21.29 2.99 2.96
C LEU A 132 21.04 2.47 1.54
N HIS A 133 21.35 3.26 0.50
CA HIS A 133 21.22 2.82 -0.89
C HIS A 133 22.26 1.77 -1.33
N ARG A 134 23.35 1.59 -0.57
CA ARG A 134 24.37 0.57 -0.83
C ARG A 134 24.08 -0.75 -0.13
N LEU A 135 23.16 -0.76 0.83
CA LEU A 135 22.75 -1.97 1.53
C LEU A 135 21.92 -2.85 0.59
N GLY A 136 22.11 -4.16 0.65
CA GLY A 136 21.46 -5.12 -0.24
C GLY A 136 19.96 -5.25 0.02
N ALA A 137 19.26 -5.90 -0.90
CA ALA A 137 17.80 -6.05 -0.87
C ALA A 137 17.29 -6.75 0.41
N ARG A 138 18.10 -7.63 1.01
CA ARG A 138 17.77 -8.32 2.28
C ARG A 138 17.62 -7.35 3.46
N PHE A 139 18.40 -6.26 3.49
CA PHE A 139 18.26 -5.23 4.52
C PHE A 139 16.93 -4.48 4.38
N HIS A 140 16.56 -4.12 3.14
CA HIS A 140 15.33 -3.38 2.85
C HIS A 140 14.06 -4.23 2.99
N ALA A 141 14.10 -5.53 2.67
CA ALA A 141 12.95 -6.41 2.79
C ALA A 141 12.54 -6.71 4.24
N ARG A 142 13.50 -6.67 5.18
CA ARG A 142 13.27 -7.03 6.60
C ARG A 142 12.87 -5.87 7.49
N ARG A 143 12.97 -4.63 7.01
CA ARG A 143 12.68 -3.43 7.81
C ARG A 143 11.53 -2.65 7.22
N GLU A 144 10.64 -2.19 8.09
CA GLU A 144 9.67 -1.17 7.74
C GLU A 144 10.41 0.09 7.31
N THR A 145 10.24 0.50 6.05
CA THR A 145 10.87 1.72 5.49
C THR A 145 10.64 2.94 6.39
N GLY A 146 9.46 3.05 7.01
CA GLY A 146 9.14 4.11 7.97
C GLY A 146 10.01 4.10 9.23
N ALA A 147 10.42 2.93 9.73
CA ALA A 147 11.33 2.86 10.88
C ALA A 147 12.73 3.37 10.53
N VAL A 148 13.24 3.03 9.35
CA VAL A 148 14.55 3.50 8.86
C VAL A 148 14.57 5.01 8.66
N VAL A 149 13.51 5.58 8.07
CA VAL A 149 13.37 7.03 7.91
C VAL A 149 13.32 7.73 9.27
N ARG A 150 12.52 7.23 10.22
CA ARG A 150 12.45 7.80 11.57
C ARG A 150 13.80 7.75 12.29
N ASP A 151 14.53 6.65 12.19
CA ASP A 151 15.86 6.52 12.81
C ASP A 151 16.87 7.48 12.17
N LEU A 152 16.80 7.72 10.85
CA LEU A 152 17.59 8.72 10.14
C LEU A 152 17.26 10.15 10.63
N GLU A 153 15.99 10.53 10.62
CA GLU A 153 15.53 11.88 11.03
C GLU A 153 15.83 12.15 12.50
N LYS A 154 15.41 11.26 13.41
CA LYS A 154 15.65 11.43 14.85
C LYS A 154 17.13 11.38 15.20
N GLY A 155 17.90 10.52 14.52
CA GLY A 155 19.34 10.42 14.72
C GLY A 155 20.08 11.71 14.32
N THR A 156 19.77 12.24 13.15
CA THR A 156 20.40 13.47 12.64
C THR A 156 19.96 14.71 13.42
N ALA A 157 18.69 14.80 13.83
CA ALA A 157 18.22 15.82 14.77
C ALA A 157 18.92 15.72 16.13
N GLY A 158 19.13 14.49 16.63
CA GLY A 158 19.87 14.23 17.86
C GLY A 158 21.31 14.75 17.81
N ILE A 159 22.00 14.61 16.67
CA ILE A 159 23.34 15.19 16.45
C ILE A 159 23.31 16.71 16.63
N GLY A 160 22.35 17.37 15.96
CA GLY A 160 22.18 18.82 16.06
C GLY A 160 21.93 19.29 17.50
N TYR A 161 21.07 18.56 18.22
CA TYR A 161 20.76 18.83 19.61
C TYR A 161 21.99 18.70 20.53
N LEU A 162 22.72 17.58 20.48
CA LEU A 162 23.89 17.37 21.34
C LEU A 162 24.98 18.43 21.10
N LEU A 163 25.18 18.79 19.84
CA LEU A 163 26.15 19.81 19.46
C LEU A 163 25.76 21.18 20.01
N GLY A 164 24.48 21.55 19.91
CA GLY A 164 23.95 22.79 20.47
C GLY A 164 24.01 22.82 21.99
N VAL A 165 23.58 21.76 22.68
CA VAL A 165 23.56 21.68 24.14
C VAL A 165 24.93 21.89 24.77
N ALA A 166 25.97 21.31 24.18
CA ALA A 166 27.33 21.45 24.70
C ALA A 166 27.78 22.92 24.68
N VAL A 167 27.58 23.62 23.56
CA VAL A 167 28.08 24.99 23.32
C VAL A 167 27.17 26.07 23.89
N PHE A 168 25.85 25.83 23.98
CA PHE A 168 24.86 26.85 24.38
C PHE A 168 24.38 26.69 25.82
N THR A 169 24.51 25.50 26.40
CA THR A 169 23.96 25.25 27.74
C THR A 169 24.99 24.71 28.71
N VAL A 170 25.58 23.54 28.46
CA VAL A 170 26.40 22.83 29.48
C VAL A 170 27.71 23.57 29.77
N VAL A 171 28.55 23.82 28.74
CA VAL A 171 29.82 24.51 28.92
C VAL A 171 29.63 25.95 29.41
N PRO A 172 28.71 26.76 28.83
CA PRO A 172 28.46 28.13 29.28
C PRO A 172 28.00 28.19 30.74
N THR A 173 27.10 27.30 31.14
CA THR A 173 26.59 27.23 32.52
C THR A 173 27.69 26.80 33.48
N ALA A 174 28.52 25.81 33.11
CA ALA A 174 29.64 25.39 33.94
C ALA A 174 30.66 26.53 34.15
N ILE A 175 30.99 27.29 33.10
CA ILE A 175 31.86 28.47 33.20
C ILE A 175 31.24 29.54 34.10
N GLU A 176 29.94 29.82 33.93
CA GLU A 176 29.23 30.83 34.71
C GLU A 176 29.15 30.48 36.20
N ILE A 177 28.69 29.26 36.53
CA ILE A 177 28.64 28.77 37.91
C ILE A 177 30.04 28.72 38.53
N GLY A 178 31.03 28.20 37.80
CA GLY A 178 32.41 28.13 38.27
C GLY A 178 32.99 29.51 38.58
N SER A 179 32.77 30.48 37.68
CA SER A 179 33.26 31.85 37.86
C SER A 179 32.61 32.53 39.07
N VAL A 180 31.29 32.40 39.24
CA VAL A 180 30.58 32.98 40.38
C VAL A 180 31.03 32.34 41.70
N LEU A 181 31.16 31.01 41.73
CA LEU A 181 31.59 30.29 42.93
C LEU A 181 33.01 30.70 43.35
N VAL A 182 33.94 30.81 42.40
CA VAL A 182 35.31 31.29 42.67
C VAL A 182 35.29 32.71 43.26
N ILE A 183 34.48 33.63 42.72
CA ILE A 183 34.37 35.00 43.22
C ILE A 183 33.80 35.02 44.65
N VAL A 184 32.74 34.26 44.92
CA VAL A 184 32.10 34.24 46.24
C VAL A 184 33.00 33.66 47.32
N ILE A 185 33.65 32.51 47.03
CA ILE A 185 34.59 31.86 47.96
C ILE A 185 35.76 32.81 48.28
N SER A 186 36.29 33.48 47.27
CA SER A 186 37.49 34.33 47.43
C SER A 186 37.21 35.63 48.18
N LYS A 187 36.00 36.22 48.06
CA LYS A 187 35.70 37.57 48.59
C LYS A 187 34.84 37.62 49.86
N TYR A 188 33.97 36.64 50.10
CA TYR A 188 32.91 36.76 51.13
C TYR A 188 33.01 35.72 52.26
N GLY A 189 33.91 34.73 52.16
CA GLY A 189 34.18 33.76 53.23
C GLY A 189 33.23 32.55 53.28
N GLY A 190 33.43 31.69 54.28
CA GLY A 190 32.80 30.36 54.35
C GLY A 190 31.30 30.36 54.62
N GLY A 191 30.75 31.36 55.32
CA GLY A 191 29.33 31.42 55.68
C GLY A 191 28.40 31.55 54.47
N PHE A 192 28.70 32.47 53.54
CA PHE A 192 27.94 32.62 52.29
C PHE A 192 28.07 31.37 51.41
N THR A 193 29.30 30.86 51.30
CA THR A 193 29.59 29.64 50.54
C THR A 193 28.78 28.44 51.07
N ALA A 194 28.66 28.30 52.39
CA ALA A 194 27.89 27.23 53.01
C ALA A 194 26.40 27.36 52.73
N ILE A 195 25.80 28.56 52.86
CA ILE A 195 24.37 28.76 52.55
C ILE A 195 24.11 28.45 51.07
N ILE A 196 24.97 28.95 50.17
CA ILE A 196 24.89 28.69 48.73
C ILE A 196 24.96 27.18 48.45
N PHE A 197 25.95 26.49 49.02
CA PHE A 197 26.13 25.06 48.82
C PHE A 197 24.94 24.24 49.33
N VAL A 198 24.45 24.55 50.54
CA VAL A 198 23.25 23.90 51.12
C VAL A 198 22.02 24.17 50.27
N THR A 199 21.79 25.41 49.84
CA THR A 199 20.67 25.77 48.96
C THR A 199 20.72 24.95 47.67
N PHE A 200 21.89 24.88 47.02
CA PHE A 200 22.04 24.11 45.78
C PHE A 200 21.93 22.60 45.99
N ALA A 201 22.42 22.06 47.11
CA ALA A 201 22.27 20.65 47.45
C ALA A 201 20.80 20.27 47.65
N VAL A 202 20.04 21.09 48.38
CA VAL A 202 18.58 20.90 48.58
C VAL A 202 17.84 21.04 47.27
N TYR A 203 18.14 22.07 46.48
CA TYR A 203 17.57 22.28 45.15
C TYR A 203 17.83 21.08 44.23
N ALA A 204 19.07 20.58 44.18
CA ALA A 204 19.45 19.44 43.33
C ALA A 204 18.74 18.15 43.78
N ALA A 205 18.70 17.88 45.09
CA ALA A 205 18.00 16.72 45.64
C ALA A 205 16.50 16.75 45.31
N TYR A 206 15.84 17.89 45.56
CA TYR A 206 14.43 18.11 45.24
C TYR A 206 14.18 17.89 43.74
N THR A 207 15.00 18.53 42.90
CA THR A 207 14.89 18.45 41.44
C THR A 207 15.02 17.00 40.95
N VAL A 208 16.02 16.25 41.41
CA VAL A 208 16.24 14.86 40.99
C VAL A 208 15.07 13.96 41.38
N VAL A 209 14.57 14.07 42.61
CA VAL A 209 13.45 13.23 43.11
C VAL A 209 12.17 13.49 42.31
N PHE A 210 11.77 14.76 42.18
CA PHE A 210 10.53 15.11 41.49
C PHE A 210 10.64 14.94 39.97
N THR A 211 11.82 15.15 39.39
CA THR A 211 12.08 14.83 37.98
C THR A 211 11.90 13.34 37.70
N ARG A 212 12.47 12.46 38.54
CA ARG A 212 12.31 11.01 38.38
C ARG A 212 10.85 10.58 38.48
N ARG A 213 10.06 11.22 39.34
CA ARG A 213 8.62 10.98 39.45
C ARG A 213 7.88 11.47 38.19
N ARG A 214 8.14 12.70 37.75
CA ARG A 214 7.57 13.30 36.53
C ARG A 214 7.84 12.44 35.30
N MET A 215 9.01 11.81 35.22
CA MET A 215 9.38 10.96 34.08
C MET A 215 8.42 9.79 33.81
N ARG A 216 7.69 9.32 34.81
CA ARG A 216 6.65 8.28 34.59
C ARG A 216 5.49 8.83 33.77
N TYR A 217 5.02 10.04 34.10
CA TYR A 217 3.97 10.74 33.35
C TYR A 217 4.42 11.10 31.94
N GLN A 218 5.64 11.64 31.80
CA GLN A 218 6.20 11.98 30.48
C GLN A 218 6.27 10.75 29.56
N ARG A 219 6.68 9.58 30.07
CA ARG A 219 6.70 8.34 29.29
C ARG A 219 5.29 7.91 28.85
N ARG A 220 4.28 8.10 29.70
CA ARG A 220 2.88 7.78 29.36
C ARG A 220 2.36 8.69 28.26
N VAL A 221 2.62 9.99 28.34
CA VAL A 221 2.30 10.96 27.27
C VAL A 221 2.96 10.56 25.96
N ASN A 222 4.27 10.31 25.96
CA ASN A 222 5.01 9.94 24.74
C ASN A 222 4.50 8.61 24.14
N ALA A 223 4.08 7.63 24.96
CA ALA A 223 3.52 6.37 24.48
C ALA A 223 2.15 6.56 23.79
N LEU A 224 1.27 7.36 24.38
CA LEU A 224 -0.05 7.66 23.82
C LEU A 224 0.05 8.55 22.57
N GLU A 225 1.03 9.46 22.53
CA GLU A 225 1.33 10.26 21.34
C GLU A 225 1.82 9.38 20.18
N ALA A 226 2.69 8.42 20.46
CA ALA A 226 3.15 7.45 19.45
C ALA A 226 1.99 6.57 18.94
N GLU A 227 1.11 6.10 19.84
CA GLU A 227 -0.08 5.33 19.47
C GLU A 227 -1.04 6.16 18.60
N SER A 228 -1.31 7.41 18.98
CA SER A 228 -2.16 8.33 18.20
C SER A 228 -1.60 8.56 16.80
N ASN A 229 -0.31 8.89 16.69
CA ASN A 229 0.35 9.08 15.40
C ASN A 229 0.32 7.81 14.54
N SER A 230 0.54 6.63 15.14
CA SER A 230 0.46 5.35 14.42
C SER A 230 -0.93 5.08 13.87
N ARG A 231 -1.99 5.38 14.63
CA ARG A 231 -3.38 5.19 14.18
C ARG A 231 -3.76 6.14 13.06
N VAL A 232 -3.35 7.40 13.15
CA VAL A 232 -3.60 8.38 12.07
C VAL A 232 -2.93 7.92 10.78
N VAL A 233 -1.67 7.47 10.83
CA VAL A 233 -0.97 6.96 9.66
C VAL A 233 -1.65 5.70 9.10
N ASP A 234 -1.99 4.73 9.94
CA ASP A 234 -2.64 3.49 9.51
C ASP A 234 -4.01 3.74 8.86
N SER A 235 -4.83 4.62 9.46
CA SER A 235 -6.14 4.99 8.92
C SER A 235 -6.02 5.70 7.57
N LEU A 236 -5.05 6.63 7.41
CA LEU A 236 -4.83 7.34 6.15
C LEU A 236 -4.21 6.47 5.05
N LEU A 237 -3.34 5.51 5.41
CA LEU A 237 -2.82 4.52 4.46
C LEU A 237 -3.91 3.57 3.96
N ASN A 238 -4.93 3.30 4.78
CA ASN A 238 -6.07 2.44 4.44
C ASN A 238 -7.35 3.24 4.21
N VAL A 239 -7.24 4.49 3.76
CA VAL A 239 -8.40 5.40 3.61
C VAL A 239 -9.46 4.82 2.68
N ASP A 240 -9.06 4.13 1.61
CA ASP A 240 -9.97 3.49 0.68
C ASP A 240 -10.78 2.39 1.36
N THR A 241 -10.17 1.59 2.23
CA THR A 241 -10.88 0.59 3.03
C THR A 241 -11.89 1.25 3.97
N VAL A 242 -11.49 2.31 4.67
CA VAL A 242 -12.40 3.05 5.56
C VAL A 242 -13.60 3.57 4.77
N LYS A 243 -13.37 4.08 3.54
CA LYS A 243 -14.42 4.58 2.64
C LYS A 243 -15.29 3.48 2.07
N TYR A 244 -14.71 2.36 1.60
CA TYR A 244 -15.44 1.23 1.04
C TYR A 244 -16.41 0.61 2.06
N PHE A 245 -16.03 0.62 3.34
CA PHE A 245 -16.87 0.09 4.41
C PHE A 245 -17.65 1.18 5.19
N ALA A 246 -17.58 2.44 4.77
CA ALA A 246 -18.23 3.59 5.44
C ALA A 246 -17.99 3.62 6.97
N ARG A 247 -16.72 3.45 7.38
CA ARG A 247 -16.31 3.34 8.79
C ARG A 247 -15.60 4.57 9.35
N GLU A 248 -15.80 5.75 8.77
CA GLU A 248 -15.15 6.99 9.22
C GLU A 248 -15.42 7.30 10.69
N ASP A 249 -16.65 7.13 11.16
CA ASP A 249 -17.03 7.39 12.56
C ASP A 249 -16.33 6.42 13.53
N VAL A 250 -16.11 5.16 13.12
CA VAL A 250 -15.41 4.16 13.95
C VAL A 250 -13.95 4.55 14.14
N GLU A 251 -13.29 5.00 13.09
CA GLU A 251 -11.89 5.45 13.18
C GLU A 251 -11.77 6.77 13.95
N ARG A 252 -12.74 7.68 13.81
CA ARG A 252 -12.86 8.88 14.64
C ARG A 252 -12.96 8.52 16.13
N ASP A 253 -13.89 7.65 16.51
CA ASP A 253 -14.09 7.24 17.91
C ASP A 253 -12.87 6.52 18.50
N ARG A 254 -12.17 5.73 17.67
CA ARG A 254 -10.91 5.09 18.05
C ARG A 254 -9.82 6.10 18.34
N LEU A 255 -9.71 7.16 17.54
CA LEU A 255 -8.74 8.22 17.76
C LEU A 255 -9.10 9.04 19.01
N ASP A 256 -10.39 9.38 19.18
CA ASP A 256 -10.87 10.19 20.31
C ASP A 256 -10.54 9.52 21.66
N ARG A 257 -10.77 8.20 21.79
CA ARG A 257 -10.40 7.43 22.99
C ARG A 257 -8.91 7.52 23.36
N VAL A 258 -8.02 7.51 22.36
CA VAL A 258 -6.57 7.63 22.60
C VAL A 258 -6.23 9.06 22.98
N LEU A 259 -6.86 10.04 22.34
CA LEU A 259 -6.66 11.45 22.63
C LEU A 259 -7.18 11.84 24.02
N ASP A 260 -8.25 11.22 24.52
CA ASP A 260 -8.72 11.44 25.89
C ASP A 260 -7.73 10.94 26.92
N ALA A 261 -7.21 9.72 26.75
CA ALA A 261 -6.14 9.21 27.61
C ALA A 261 -4.87 10.07 27.51
N TRP A 262 -4.57 10.60 26.33
CA TRP A 262 -3.43 11.50 26.12
C TRP A 262 -3.65 12.86 26.82
N ARG A 263 -4.86 13.41 26.77
CA ARG A 263 -5.26 14.64 27.49
C ARG A 263 -5.08 14.47 28.99
N GLU A 264 -5.62 13.40 29.57
CA GLU A 264 -5.48 13.09 31.01
C GLU A 264 -4.02 12.97 31.42
N ALA A 265 -3.24 12.17 30.68
CA ALA A 265 -1.81 12.00 30.94
C ALA A 265 -1.03 13.32 30.77
N GLY A 266 -1.44 14.17 29.83
CA GLY A 266 -0.87 15.50 29.59
C GLY A 266 -1.10 16.45 30.75
N VAL A 267 -2.32 16.49 31.30
CA VAL A 267 -2.68 17.29 32.48
C VAL A 267 -1.87 16.82 33.69
N ASP A 268 -1.78 15.51 33.94
CA ASP A 268 -0.98 14.97 35.03
C ASP A 268 0.51 15.31 34.90
N ASN A 269 1.06 15.23 33.69
CA ASN A 269 2.44 15.62 33.41
C ASN A 269 2.68 17.12 33.64
N GLN A 270 1.69 17.96 33.30
CA GLN A 270 1.74 19.40 33.54
C GLN A 270 1.66 19.73 35.03
N TYR A 271 0.77 19.08 35.80
CA TYR A 271 0.72 19.24 37.26
C TYR A 271 2.02 18.79 37.93
N ALA A 272 2.63 17.70 37.48
CA ALA A 272 3.93 17.27 37.96
C ALA A 272 5.06 18.27 37.63
N LEU A 273 5.02 18.91 36.46
CA LEU A 273 5.95 19.98 36.08
C LEU A 273 5.77 21.24 36.93
N SER A 274 4.53 21.69 37.10
CA SER A 274 4.22 22.88 37.92
C SER A 274 4.62 22.67 39.38
N THR A 275 4.35 21.49 39.95
CA THR A 275 4.77 21.14 41.31
C THR A 275 6.29 21.21 41.47
N LEU A 276 7.04 20.70 40.49
CA LEU A 276 8.50 20.79 40.45
C LEU A 276 8.96 22.26 40.44
N HIS A 277 8.40 23.11 39.56
CA HIS A 277 8.76 24.53 39.49
C HIS A 277 8.44 25.32 40.76
N ILE A 278 7.29 25.04 41.39
CA ILE A 278 6.90 25.68 42.66
C ILE A 278 7.92 25.33 43.75
N GLY A 279 8.27 24.04 43.91
CA GLY A 279 9.24 23.63 44.92
C GLY A 279 10.66 24.13 44.64
N GLN A 280 11.08 24.17 43.38
CA GLN A 280 12.35 24.79 42.97
C GLN A 280 12.41 26.28 43.32
N SER A 281 11.33 27.02 43.02
CA SER A 281 11.21 28.44 43.36
C SER A 281 11.23 28.67 44.87
N ALA A 282 10.58 27.81 45.65
CA ALA A 282 10.62 27.86 47.11
C ALA A 282 12.02 27.60 47.67
N CYS A 283 12.77 26.63 47.13
CA CYS A 283 14.16 26.37 47.54
C CYS A 283 15.07 27.57 47.27
N ILE A 284 14.98 28.15 46.06
CA ILE A 284 15.77 29.33 45.67
C ILE A 284 15.38 30.53 46.52
N GLY A 285 14.07 30.78 46.72
CA GLY A 285 13.58 31.88 47.55
C GLY A 285 14.06 31.79 48.99
N ALA A 286 14.06 30.59 49.59
CA ALA A 286 14.60 30.36 50.93
C ALA A 286 16.11 30.61 51.00
N GLY A 287 16.87 30.18 49.97
CA GLY A 287 18.31 30.44 49.88
C GLY A 287 18.65 31.93 49.73
N ILE A 288 17.93 32.64 48.84
CA ILE A 288 18.06 34.10 48.69
C ILE A 288 17.74 34.78 50.02
N ALA A 289 16.64 34.43 50.68
CA ALA A 289 16.28 35.01 51.98
C ALA A 289 17.37 34.78 53.04
N ALA A 290 17.90 33.56 53.15
CA ALA A 290 18.98 33.24 54.09
C ALA A 290 20.26 34.03 53.81
N VAL A 291 20.65 34.16 52.55
CA VAL A 291 21.83 34.94 52.17
C VAL A 291 21.60 36.44 52.36
N MET A 292 20.43 36.97 52.02
CA MET A 292 20.08 38.37 52.24
C MET A 292 20.05 38.72 53.73
N LEU A 293 19.56 37.83 54.60
CA LEU A 293 19.61 38.00 56.05
C LEU A 293 21.06 38.04 56.56
N LEU A 294 21.92 37.12 56.12
CA LEU A 294 23.34 37.10 56.51
C LEU A 294 24.08 38.34 56.00
N ALA A 295 23.90 38.71 54.73
CA ALA A 295 24.49 39.90 54.13
C ALA A 295 24.00 41.17 54.83
N GLY A 296 22.70 41.30 55.08
CA GLY A 296 22.10 42.43 55.81
C GLY A 296 22.67 42.58 57.22
N GLN A 297 22.86 41.47 57.95
CA GLN A 297 23.52 41.49 59.27
C GLN A 297 24.97 41.96 59.18
N GLN A 298 25.72 41.56 58.15
CA GLN A 298 27.10 41.99 57.96
C GLN A 298 27.21 43.45 57.49
N VAL A 299 26.26 43.94 56.70
CA VAL A 299 26.14 45.36 56.33
C VAL A 299 25.81 46.22 57.55
N ALA A 300 24.86 45.78 58.39
CA ALA A 300 24.51 46.49 59.62
C ALA A 300 25.68 46.55 60.63
N ARG A 301 26.58 45.56 60.62
CA ARG A 301 27.82 45.54 61.41
C ARG A 301 28.98 46.29 60.75
N GLY A 302 28.80 46.84 59.55
CA GLY A 302 29.84 47.56 58.80
C GLY A 302 30.91 46.69 58.16
N ALA A 303 30.75 45.36 58.14
CA ALA A 303 31.70 44.43 57.55
C ALA A 303 31.56 44.31 56.01
N LEU A 304 30.36 44.58 55.48
CA LEU A 304 30.04 44.58 54.05
C LEU A 304 29.35 45.89 53.64
N THR A 305 29.38 46.21 52.36
CA THR A 305 28.71 47.37 51.76
C THR A 305 27.30 47.04 51.27
N VAL A 306 26.49 48.07 50.98
CA VAL A 306 25.17 47.86 50.34
C VAL A 306 25.33 47.28 48.93
N GLY A 307 26.39 47.64 48.20
CA GLY A 307 26.71 47.03 46.91
C GLY A 307 27.05 45.54 47.01
N ASP A 308 27.67 45.09 48.10
CA ASP A 308 27.92 43.66 48.36
C ASP A 308 26.62 42.85 48.46
N LEU A 309 25.61 43.40 49.13
CA LEU A 309 24.28 42.79 49.22
C LEU A 309 23.67 42.61 47.82
N VAL A 310 23.74 43.65 46.98
CA VAL A 310 23.23 43.62 45.60
C VAL A 310 24.00 42.62 44.73
N LEU A 311 25.32 42.56 44.85
CA LEU A 311 26.17 41.61 44.13
C LEU A 311 25.77 40.17 44.43
N ILE A 312 25.70 39.82 45.72
CA ILE A 312 25.45 38.45 46.14
C ILE A 312 24.03 38.02 45.72
N ASN A 313 23.05 38.93 45.83
CA ASN A 313 21.68 38.67 45.34
C ASN A 313 21.67 38.37 43.84
N ALA A 314 22.34 39.21 43.04
CA ALA A 314 22.42 39.05 41.59
C ALA A 314 23.08 37.72 41.19
N TYR A 315 24.17 37.34 41.86
CA TYR A 315 24.88 36.09 41.59
C TYR A 315 24.08 34.83 41.95
N ILE A 316 23.32 34.86 43.06
CA ILE A 316 22.44 33.72 43.39
C ILE A 316 21.37 33.56 42.31
N ILE A 317 20.68 34.64 41.93
CA ILE A 317 19.67 34.61 40.86
C ILE A 317 20.29 34.10 39.54
N GLN A 318 21.48 34.59 39.20
CA GLN A 318 22.22 34.24 37.98
C GLN A 318 22.58 32.74 37.94
N ILE A 319 23.03 32.14 39.04
CA ILE A 319 23.29 30.70 39.10
C ILE A 319 21.97 29.89 39.08
N SER A 320 20.91 30.39 39.71
CA SER A 320 19.65 29.65 39.84
C SER A 320 18.90 29.47 38.53
N LEU A 321 18.92 30.46 37.62
CA LEU A 321 18.17 30.40 36.35
C LEU A 321 18.59 29.23 35.44
N PRO A 322 19.88 29.05 35.09
CA PRO A 322 20.32 27.97 34.21
C PRO A 322 20.03 26.57 34.75
N LEU A 323 20.03 26.39 36.08
CA LEU A 323 19.81 25.09 36.71
C LEU A 323 18.42 24.51 36.44
N ASN A 324 17.41 25.35 36.24
CA ASN A 324 16.05 24.90 35.90
C ASN A 324 16.04 24.09 34.58
N ALA A 325 16.92 24.42 33.64
CA ALA A 325 17.01 23.74 32.35
C ALA A 325 17.86 22.46 32.37
N LEU A 326 18.80 22.31 33.32
CA LEU A 326 19.77 21.19 33.33
C LEU A 326 19.09 19.83 33.40
N GLY A 327 18.01 19.70 34.18
CA GLY A 327 17.27 18.45 34.31
C GLY A 327 16.63 17.99 33.00
N PHE A 328 16.10 18.92 32.20
CA PHE A 328 15.57 18.67 30.85
C PHE A 328 16.71 18.32 29.89
N VAL A 329 17.75 19.15 29.87
CA VAL A 329 18.94 18.99 29.00
C VAL A 329 19.60 17.63 29.18
N PHE A 330 19.74 17.16 30.42
CA PHE A 330 20.32 15.83 30.68
C PHE A 330 19.49 14.70 30.06
N ARG A 331 18.16 14.79 30.12
CA ARG A 331 17.29 13.74 29.57
C ARG A 331 17.29 13.76 28.06
N GLU A 332 17.06 14.93 27.49
CA GLU A 332 17.04 15.13 26.04
C GLU A 332 18.40 14.77 25.42
N ALA A 333 19.53 15.03 26.12
CA ALA A 333 20.84 14.58 25.68
C ALA A 333 20.98 13.05 25.68
N ASN A 334 20.40 12.35 26.67
CA ASN A 334 20.38 10.88 26.67
C ASN A 334 19.47 10.31 25.57
N ASP A 335 18.32 10.94 25.33
CA ASP A 335 17.39 10.54 24.27
C ASP A 335 18.02 10.78 22.88
N ALA A 336 18.65 11.94 22.67
CA ALA A 336 19.44 12.25 21.49
C ALA A 336 20.59 11.26 21.28
N MET A 337 21.33 10.90 22.34
CA MET A 337 22.38 9.89 22.26
C MET A 337 21.81 8.53 21.82
N THR A 338 20.67 8.11 22.36
CA THR A 338 20.00 6.85 21.96
C THR A 338 19.60 6.87 20.48
N ASN A 339 19.08 8.00 19.98
CA ASN A 339 18.73 8.15 18.57
C ASN A 339 19.97 8.13 17.67
N ILE A 340 21.08 8.73 18.11
CA ILE A 340 22.36 8.67 17.40
C ILE A 340 22.92 7.24 17.40
N GLU A 341 22.81 6.51 18.50
CA GLU A 341 23.20 5.09 18.57
C GLU A 341 22.42 4.25 17.53
N ARG A 342 21.12 4.51 17.33
CA ARG A 342 20.33 3.87 16.27
C ARG A 342 20.79 4.26 14.86
N LEU A 343 21.05 5.55 14.63
CA LEU A 343 21.60 6.04 13.35
C LEU A 343 22.95 5.41 13.03
N PHE A 344 23.84 5.30 14.02
CA PHE A 344 25.12 4.62 13.85
C PHE A 344 24.93 3.12 13.66
N GLY A 345 23.90 2.51 14.27
CA GLY A 345 23.47 1.16 13.93
C GLY A 345 23.08 0.99 12.46
N LEU A 346 22.50 2.01 11.82
CA LEU A 346 22.25 2.00 10.37
C LEU A 346 23.53 2.17 9.54
N LEU A 347 24.44 3.03 9.98
CA LEU A 347 25.74 3.26 9.32
C LEU A 347 26.70 2.08 9.45
N ASP A 348 26.62 1.35 10.56
CA ASP A 348 27.39 0.14 10.84
C ASP A 348 26.71 -1.10 10.25
N ALA A 349 25.44 -0.99 9.84
CA ALA A 349 24.74 -2.08 9.18
C ALA A 349 25.53 -2.49 7.92
N ARG A 350 25.70 -3.80 7.79
CA ARG A 350 26.23 -4.47 6.61
C ARG A 350 25.37 -5.69 6.37
N GLY A 351 24.95 -5.90 5.14
CA GLY A 351 24.29 -7.11 4.68
C GLY A 351 25.29 -8.23 4.43
N LYS A 352 24.84 -9.26 3.69
CA LYS A 352 25.64 -10.44 3.44
C LYS A 352 26.86 -10.05 2.58
N PRO A 353 28.08 -10.50 2.89
CA PRO A 353 29.25 -10.21 2.06
C PRO A 353 28.98 -10.54 0.58
N GLY A 354 29.16 -9.55 -0.29
CA GLY A 354 28.90 -9.63 -1.73
C GLY A 354 27.45 -9.35 -2.18
N GLU A 355 26.48 -9.25 -1.26
CA GLU A 355 25.15 -8.65 -1.54
C GLU A 355 25.19 -7.11 -1.34
N ASP A 356 26.09 -6.63 -0.49
CA ASP A 356 26.26 -5.21 -0.13
C ASP A 356 27.54 -4.64 -0.75
N GLY A 357 27.55 -4.54 -2.07
CA GLY A 357 28.66 -4.01 -2.85
C GLY A 357 29.62 -5.06 -3.41
N ASP A 358 30.61 -4.56 -4.15
CA ASP A 358 31.50 -5.39 -4.96
C ASP A 358 32.52 -6.17 -4.15
N ALA A 359 32.80 -7.40 -4.58
CA ALA A 359 33.89 -8.20 -4.03
C ALA A 359 35.25 -7.50 -4.27
N PRO A 360 36.23 -7.67 -3.37
CA PRO A 360 37.58 -7.15 -3.59
C PRO A 360 38.15 -7.64 -4.93
N GLY A 361 38.52 -6.70 -5.81
CA GLY A 361 39.07 -7.03 -7.13
C GLY A 361 38.04 -7.29 -8.23
N ALA A 362 36.74 -7.08 -7.96
CA ALA A 362 35.69 -7.24 -8.96
C ALA A 362 35.93 -6.40 -10.22
N GLN A 363 35.75 -7.01 -11.39
CA GLN A 363 35.99 -6.37 -12.69
C GLN A 363 34.67 -5.90 -13.32
N PRO A 364 34.66 -4.88 -14.19
CA PRO A 364 33.47 -4.57 -14.98
C PRO A 364 33.06 -5.77 -15.84
N LEU A 365 31.76 -6.09 -15.85
CA LEU A 365 31.19 -7.13 -16.71
C LEU A 365 31.39 -6.75 -18.18
N VAL A 366 31.98 -7.66 -18.96
CA VAL A 366 32.13 -7.51 -20.41
C VAL A 366 31.11 -8.40 -21.10
N VAL A 367 30.07 -7.82 -21.68
CA VAL A 367 29.04 -8.57 -22.44
C VAL A 367 29.45 -8.64 -23.90
N ARG A 368 29.62 -9.86 -24.41
CA ARG A 368 29.91 -10.16 -25.83
C ARG A 368 28.67 -10.68 -26.54
N GLY A 369 28.05 -11.71 -25.97
CA GLY A 369 26.85 -12.36 -26.50
C GLY A 369 25.68 -12.31 -25.52
N GLY A 370 25.95 -12.17 -24.23
CA GLY A 370 24.92 -12.15 -23.20
C GLY A 370 24.34 -13.53 -22.89
N ALA A 371 25.13 -14.60 -23.00
CA ALA A 371 24.72 -15.93 -22.56
C ALA A 371 24.54 -15.96 -21.04
N ILE A 372 23.45 -16.54 -20.54
CA ILE A 372 23.16 -16.64 -19.10
C ILE A 372 23.24 -18.12 -18.70
N GLU A 373 23.93 -18.41 -17.59
CA GLU A 373 24.05 -19.77 -17.07
C GLU A 373 23.74 -19.80 -15.58
N PHE A 374 22.80 -20.65 -15.18
CA PHE A 374 22.53 -21.04 -13.80
C PHE A 374 23.05 -22.47 -13.63
N GLU A 375 23.94 -22.69 -12.67
CA GLU A 375 24.57 -23.98 -12.40
C GLU A 375 24.36 -24.38 -10.94
N HIS A 376 23.55 -25.42 -10.71
CA HIS A 376 23.23 -26.02 -9.41
C HIS A 376 22.82 -24.99 -8.34
N VAL A 377 21.92 -24.08 -8.71
CA VAL A 377 21.55 -22.94 -7.86
C VAL A 377 20.55 -23.34 -6.78
N ASP A 378 20.96 -23.19 -5.52
CA ASP A 378 20.09 -23.27 -4.34
C ASP A 378 19.92 -21.89 -3.70
N PHE A 379 18.72 -21.55 -3.25
CA PHE A 379 18.47 -20.25 -2.62
C PHE A 379 17.28 -20.21 -1.68
N GLY A 380 17.40 -19.50 -0.55
CA GLY A 380 16.31 -19.09 0.33
C GLY A 380 16.42 -17.63 0.83
N TYR A 381 15.28 -16.93 0.92
CA TYR A 381 15.24 -15.59 1.55
C TYR A 381 15.52 -15.66 3.06
N GLU A 382 15.21 -16.80 3.69
CA GLU A 382 15.51 -17.10 5.09
C GLU A 382 16.04 -18.52 5.19
N PRO A 383 16.95 -18.81 6.14
CA PRO A 383 17.53 -20.16 6.28
C PRO A 383 16.49 -21.27 6.50
N SER A 384 15.33 -20.93 7.06
CA SER A 384 14.23 -21.85 7.34
C SER A 384 13.39 -22.23 6.12
N ARG A 385 13.50 -21.50 5.01
CA ARG A 385 12.64 -21.69 3.83
C ARG A 385 13.46 -21.62 2.54
N GLN A 386 13.73 -22.78 1.98
CA GLN A 386 14.32 -22.91 0.64
C GLN A 386 13.27 -22.56 -0.42
N ILE A 387 13.68 -21.76 -1.40
CA ILE A 387 12.83 -21.26 -2.50
C ILE A 387 13.24 -21.86 -3.83
N LEU A 388 14.56 -22.00 -4.08
CA LEU A 388 15.11 -22.69 -5.24
C LEU A 388 15.95 -23.88 -4.77
N SER A 389 15.81 -24.99 -5.47
CA SER A 389 16.51 -26.24 -5.20
C SER A 389 17.13 -26.79 -6.48
N ASP A 390 18.46 -26.83 -6.53
CA ASP A 390 19.25 -27.39 -7.64
C ASP A 390 18.81 -26.93 -9.04
N VAL A 391 18.64 -25.61 -9.22
CA VAL A 391 18.19 -25.06 -10.50
C VAL A 391 19.38 -24.88 -11.45
N SER A 392 19.33 -25.57 -12.59
CA SER A 392 20.34 -25.50 -13.65
C SER A 392 19.73 -25.30 -15.03
N PHE A 393 20.15 -24.25 -15.74
CA PHE A 393 19.78 -24.01 -17.14
C PHE A 393 20.72 -23.00 -17.80
N ARG A 394 20.69 -22.95 -19.13
CA ARG A 394 21.48 -22.02 -19.92
C ARG A 394 20.62 -21.37 -21.01
N ILE A 395 20.82 -20.06 -21.18
CA ILE A 395 20.20 -19.22 -22.21
C ILE A 395 21.32 -18.79 -23.15
N GLU A 396 21.21 -19.16 -24.43
CA GLU A 396 22.20 -18.77 -25.44
C GLU A 396 22.05 -17.30 -25.85
N PRO A 397 23.11 -16.67 -26.40
CA PRO A 397 23.06 -15.30 -26.92
C PRO A 397 21.88 -15.05 -27.86
N GLY A 398 21.06 -14.04 -27.56
CA GLY A 398 19.91 -13.66 -28.38
C GLY A 398 18.69 -14.59 -28.26
N GLN A 399 18.78 -15.66 -27.46
CA GLN A 399 17.68 -16.58 -27.21
C GLN A 399 16.65 -15.97 -26.25
N THR A 400 15.38 -16.21 -26.54
CA THR A 400 14.24 -15.89 -25.67
C THR A 400 13.81 -17.13 -24.91
N VAL A 401 14.03 -17.13 -23.60
CA VAL A 401 13.66 -18.24 -22.71
C VAL A 401 12.56 -17.81 -21.77
N ALA A 402 11.50 -18.60 -21.74
CA ALA A 402 10.36 -18.39 -20.86
C ALA A 402 10.42 -19.29 -19.62
N VAL A 403 9.92 -18.80 -18.49
CA VAL A 403 9.80 -19.54 -17.23
C VAL A 403 8.34 -19.50 -16.77
N VAL A 404 7.78 -20.68 -16.51
CA VAL A 404 6.39 -20.88 -16.07
C VAL A 404 6.27 -21.81 -14.88
N GLY A 405 5.10 -21.79 -14.24
CA GLY A 405 4.78 -22.65 -13.11
C GLY A 405 3.77 -22.02 -12.18
N GLY A 406 3.28 -22.79 -11.20
CA GLY A 406 2.31 -22.31 -10.21
C GLY A 406 2.80 -21.12 -9.38
N SER A 407 1.88 -20.46 -8.67
CA SER A 407 2.24 -19.39 -7.72
C SER A 407 3.19 -19.93 -6.65
N GLY A 408 4.21 -19.16 -6.28
CA GLY A 408 5.21 -19.58 -5.30
C GLY A 408 6.28 -20.55 -5.80
N SER A 409 6.32 -20.91 -7.09
CA SER A 409 7.35 -21.81 -7.66
C SER A 409 8.77 -21.23 -7.75
N GLY A 410 8.95 -19.94 -7.43
CA GLY A 410 10.27 -19.29 -7.38
C GLY A 410 10.69 -18.50 -8.62
N LYS A 411 9.81 -18.33 -9.62
CA LYS A 411 10.12 -17.66 -10.91
C LYS A 411 10.71 -16.25 -10.76
N SER A 412 10.04 -15.35 -10.03
CA SER A 412 10.54 -13.98 -9.79
C SER A 412 11.85 -13.93 -8.99
N THR A 413 12.18 -15.01 -8.28
CA THR A 413 13.47 -15.14 -7.59
C THR A 413 14.63 -15.30 -8.58
N LEU A 414 14.42 -15.92 -9.75
CA LEU A 414 15.44 -16.01 -10.80
C LEU A 414 15.87 -14.64 -11.29
N ALA A 415 14.90 -13.75 -11.56
CA ALA A 415 15.18 -12.37 -11.94
C ALA A 415 15.97 -11.63 -10.85
N ARG A 416 15.56 -11.77 -9.58
CA ARG A 416 16.24 -11.12 -8.44
C ARG A 416 17.68 -11.60 -8.26
N LEU A 417 17.96 -12.88 -8.50
CA LEU A 417 19.31 -13.45 -8.47
C LEU A 417 20.16 -12.98 -9.66
N LEU A 418 19.59 -12.93 -10.87
CA LEU A 418 20.28 -12.43 -12.07
C LEU A 418 20.71 -10.96 -11.92
N PHE A 419 19.87 -10.12 -11.30
CA PHE A 419 20.21 -8.73 -10.95
C PHE A 419 21.16 -8.58 -9.75
N ARG A 420 21.60 -9.71 -9.16
CA ARG A 420 22.40 -9.78 -7.94
C ARG A 420 21.81 -8.92 -6.81
N LEU A 421 20.49 -8.97 -6.65
CA LEU A 421 19.82 -8.41 -5.47
C LEU A 421 19.99 -9.34 -4.26
N TYR A 422 20.19 -10.62 -4.54
CA TYR A 422 20.57 -11.66 -3.60
C TYR A 422 21.67 -12.50 -4.22
N GLN A 423 22.47 -13.18 -3.39
CA GLN A 423 23.37 -14.22 -3.85
C GLN A 423 22.78 -15.61 -3.60
N PRO A 424 23.00 -16.57 -4.50
CA PRO A 424 22.61 -17.94 -4.27
C PRO A 424 23.33 -18.51 -3.03
N ASP A 425 22.68 -19.41 -2.30
CA ASP A 425 23.26 -20.08 -1.13
C ASP A 425 24.22 -21.20 -1.55
N ALA A 426 23.94 -21.87 -2.68
CA ALA A 426 24.86 -22.77 -3.38
C ALA A 426 24.72 -22.62 -4.90
N GLY A 427 25.71 -23.12 -5.65
CA GLY A 427 25.76 -22.98 -7.11
C GLY A 427 26.40 -21.67 -7.58
N THR A 428 26.32 -21.42 -8.89
CA THR A 428 26.89 -20.23 -9.54
C THR A 428 25.97 -19.72 -10.64
N ILE A 429 25.94 -18.39 -10.81
CA ILE A 429 25.27 -17.73 -11.94
C ILE A 429 26.35 -17.00 -12.74
N ARG A 430 26.34 -17.15 -14.07
CA ARG A 430 27.32 -16.54 -14.97
C ARG A 430 26.66 -15.79 -16.12
N ILE A 431 27.31 -14.73 -16.59
CA ILE A 431 27.03 -14.09 -17.88
C ILE A 431 28.28 -14.16 -18.75
N ASP A 432 28.18 -14.73 -19.95
CA ASP A 432 29.32 -14.97 -20.85
C ASP A 432 30.51 -15.65 -20.14
N GLY A 433 30.22 -16.62 -19.26
CA GLY A 433 31.20 -17.35 -18.46
C GLY A 433 31.80 -16.56 -17.27
N GLN A 434 31.42 -15.30 -17.05
CA GLN A 434 31.85 -14.50 -15.91
C GLN A 434 30.89 -14.70 -14.73
N ASP A 435 31.42 -15.16 -13.59
CA ASP A 435 30.67 -15.30 -12.34
C ASP A 435 30.17 -13.94 -11.84
N LEU A 436 28.86 -13.84 -11.60
CA LEU A 436 28.22 -12.61 -11.15
C LEU A 436 28.74 -12.10 -9.80
N ARG A 437 29.34 -12.96 -8.96
CA ARG A 437 29.96 -12.57 -7.68
C ARG A 437 31.26 -11.78 -7.87
N LEU A 438 31.91 -11.92 -9.02
CA LEU A 438 33.24 -11.37 -9.31
C LEU A 438 33.21 -10.14 -10.23
N VAL A 439 32.03 -9.68 -10.63
CA VAL A 439 31.86 -8.48 -11.47
C VAL A 439 31.36 -7.29 -10.65
N THR A 440 31.44 -6.07 -11.18
CA THR A 440 30.86 -4.90 -10.47
C THR A 440 29.33 -4.85 -10.60
N GLU A 441 28.60 -4.50 -9.54
CA GLU A 441 27.11 -4.37 -9.54
C GLU A 441 26.67 -3.40 -10.60
N ARG A 442 27.41 -2.29 -10.72
CA ARG A 442 27.10 -1.23 -11.65
C ARG A 442 27.14 -1.74 -13.08
N SER A 443 28.25 -2.37 -13.50
CA SER A 443 28.35 -2.92 -14.86
C SER A 443 27.31 -4.00 -15.14
N LEU A 444 27.02 -4.85 -14.14
CA LEU A 444 26.01 -5.89 -14.26
C LEU A 444 24.62 -5.29 -14.48
N ARG A 445 24.21 -4.37 -13.61
CA ARG A 445 22.89 -3.74 -13.69
C ARG A 445 22.78 -2.81 -14.89
N ASP A 446 23.86 -2.17 -15.36
CA ASP A 446 23.85 -1.38 -16.60
C ASP A 446 23.62 -2.27 -17.84
N ALA A 447 24.13 -3.51 -17.83
CA ALA A 447 23.93 -4.51 -18.89
C ALA A 447 22.56 -5.23 -18.86
N LEU A 448 21.80 -5.11 -17.77
CA LEU A 448 20.50 -5.77 -17.59
C LEU A 448 19.33 -4.78 -17.66
N GLY A 449 18.26 -5.14 -18.36
CA GLY A 449 16.97 -4.44 -18.35
C GLY A 449 15.89 -5.26 -17.67
N ILE A 450 14.92 -4.59 -17.05
CA ILE A 450 13.74 -5.26 -16.50
C ILE A 450 12.47 -4.47 -16.76
N VAL A 451 11.40 -5.19 -17.14
CA VAL A 451 10.02 -4.72 -17.07
C VAL A 451 9.35 -5.52 -15.94
N PRO A 452 9.17 -4.93 -14.74
CA PRO A 452 8.63 -5.64 -13.59
C PRO A 452 7.10 -5.78 -13.65
N GLN A 453 6.55 -6.71 -12.87
CA GLN A 453 5.11 -6.91 -12.70
C GLN A 453 4.45 -5.63 -12.18
N ASP A 454 4.92 -5.14 -11.03
CA ASP A 454 4.49 -3.89 -10.43
C ASP A 454 5.43 -2.74 -10.81
N THR A 455 5.00 -1.91 -11.75
CA THR A 455 5.77 -0.71 -12.10
C THR A 455 5.52 0.41 -11.09
N ILE A 456 6.50 0.64 -10.22
CA ILE A 456 6.51 1.78 -9.30
C ILE A 456 7.15 2.99 -9.99
N LEU A 457 6.48 4.14 -9.87
CA LEU A 457 6.95 5.41 -10.38
C LEU A 457 7.28 6.38 -9.23
N PHE A 458 8.29 7.23 -9.46
CA PHE A 458 8.59 8.34 -8.56
C PHE A 458 7.51 9.41 -8.70
N ASN A 459 7.23 10.15 -7.61
CA ASN A 459 6.31 11.29 -7.61
C ASN A 459 6.94 12.52 -8.31
N ASP A 460 7.19 12.37 -9.60
CA ASP A 460 7.87 13.31 -10.49
C ASP A 460 7.15 13.32 -11.85
N THR A 461 7.73 14.02 -12.82
CA THR A 461 7.25 14.09 -14.21
C THR A 461 7.32 12.74 -14.93
N LEU A 462 6.52 12.57 -15.98
CA LEU A 462 6.63 11.43 -16.90
C LEU A 462 8.03 11.34 -17.51
N ALA A 463 8.59 12.47 -17.95
CA ALA A 463 9.93 12.52 -18.51
C ALA A 463 11.01 12.05 -17.54
N TYR A 464 10.96 12.49 -16.27
CA TYR A 464 11.90 12.02 -15.25
C TYR A 464 11.79 10.51 -15.06
N ASN A 465 10.56 10.00 -14.96
CA ASN A 465 10.32 8.58 -14.78
C ASN A 465 10.85 7.74 -15.95
N ILE A 466 10.70 8.19 -17.20
CA ILE A 466 11.25 7.51 -18.38
C ILE A 466 12.79 7.61 -18.39
N ALA A 467 13.31 8.83 -18.18
CA ALA A 467 14.75 9.11 -18.15
C ALA A 467 15.50 8.30 -17.08
N TYR A 468 14.83 7.89 -16.00
CA TYR A 468 15.41 7.06 -14.94
C TYR A 468 16.04 5.75 -15.46
N GLY A 469 15.62 5.25 -16.64
CA GLY A 469 16.20 4.07 -17.27
C GLY A 469 17.66 4.23 -17.71
N LYS A 470 18.13 5.44 -18.01
CA LYS A 470 19.47 5.71 -18.56
C LYS A 470 20.07 7.00 -17.97
N ARG A 471 21.34 6.92 -17.57
CA ARG A 471 22.09 8.09 -17.08
C ARG A 471 22.25 9.13 -18.20
N ASP A 472 22.09 10.39 -17.84
CA ASP A 472 22.30 11.54 -18.74
C ASP A 472 21.46 11.47 -20.02
N ALA A 473 20.27 10.84 -19.95
CA ALA A 473 19.36 10.72 -21.08
C ALA A 473 18.91 12.10 -21.58
N THR A 474 19.08 12.33 -22.87
CA THR A 474 18.60 13.55 -23.51
C THR A 474 17.09 13.52 -23.69
N ARG A 475 16.44 14.70 -23.75
CA ARG A 475 14.99 14.79 -23.98
C ARG A 475 14.57 14.11 -25.29
N GLY A 476 15.41 14.17 -26.32
CA GLY A 476 15.15 13.49 -27.61
C GLY A 476 15.11 11.97 -27.47
N GLU A 477 16.03 11.37 -26.71
CA GLU A 477 16.02 9.93 -26.43
C GLU A 477 14.80 9.52 -25.59
N VAL A 478 14.40 10.35 -24.63
CA VAL A 478 13.18 10.12 -23.82
C VAL A 478 11.93 10.10 -24.70
N ILE A 479 11.80 11.04 -25.65
CA ILE A 479 10.68 11.09 -26.60
C ILE A 479 10.69 9.87 -27.52
N ALA A 480 11.86 9.48 -28.04
CA ALA A 480 11.99 8.30 -28.89
C ALA A 480 11.61 7.00 -28.14
N ALA A 481 12.03 6.87 -26.88
CA ALA A 481 11.66 5.74 -26.03
C ALA A 481 10.17 5.72 -25.70
N ALA A 482 9.56 6.88 -25.43
CA ALA A 482 8.13 7.00 -25.20
C ALA A 482 7.31 6.59 -26.44
N ARG A 483 7.71 7.03 -27.63
CA ARG A 483 7.11 6.61 -28.90
C ARG A 483 7.27 5.11 -29.15
N GLY A 484 8.46 4.58 -28.90
CA GLY A 484 8.72 3.14 -28.98
C GLY A 484 7.88 2.31 -28.01
N ALA A 485 7.41 2.89 -26.91
CA ALA A 485 6.50 2.27 -25.96
C ALA A 485 5.02 2.66 -26.17
N GLN A 486 4.67 3.32 -27.28
CA GLN A 486 3.33 3.81 -27.60
C GLN A 486 2.70 4.69 -26.50
N LEU A 487 3.51 5.52 -25.85
CA LEU A 487 3.06 6.52 -24.87
C LEU A 487 2.79 7.89 -25.48
N ASP A 488 3.20 8.13 -26.71
CA ASP A 488 3.12 9.42 -27.39
C ASP A 488 1.69 9.95 -27.49
N ALA A 489 0.75 9.16 -27.99
CA ALA A 489 -0.66 9.57 -28.09
C ALA A 489 -1.30 9.84 -26.72
N PHE A 490 -0.89 9.11 -25.69
CA PHE A 490 -1.34 9.38 -24.31
C PHE A 490 -0.74 10.68 -23.78
N ILE A 491 0.57 10.85 -23.92
CA ILE A 491 1.30 12.03 -23.44
C ILE A 491 0.79 13.29 -24.14
N GLU A 492 0.50 13.24 -25.43
CA GLU A 492 -0.02 14.38 -26.21
C GLU A 492 -1.42 14.82 -25.77
N ARG A 493 -2.22 13.92 -25.17
CA ARG A 493 -3.55 14.25 -24.60
C ARG A 493 -3.46 14.89 -23.21
N LEU A 494 -2.30 14.84 -22.54
CA LEU A 494 -2.13 15.42 -21.22
C LEU A 494 -1.83 16.93 -21.30
N PRO A 495 -2.41 17.77 -20.41
CA PRO A 495 -2.19 19.22 -20.43
C PRO A 495 -0.71 19.64 -20.39
N ASP A 496 0.09 18.98 -19.55
CA ASP A 496 1.51 19.28 -19.36
C ASP A 496 2.42 18.31 -20.14
N ALA A 497 1.85 17.47 -21.01
CA ALA A 497 2.52 16.44 -21.78
C ALA A 497 3.56 15.64 -20.95
N TYR A 498 4.83 15.66 -21.35
CA TYR A 498 5.95 14.98 -20.69
C TYR A 498 6.26 15.50 -19.28
N ASP A 499 5.85 16.73 -18.95
CA ASP A 499 6.10 17.34 -17.64
C ASP A 499 4.93 17.09 -16.66
N THR A 500 3.92 16.33 -17.10
CA THR A 500 2.82 15.86 -16.25
C THR A 500 3.35 15.06 -15.05
N ARG A 501 2.94 15.45 -13.84
CA ARG A 501 3.29 14.73 -12.61
C ARG A 501 2.41 13.49 -12.42
N VAL A 502 3.04 12.34 -12.23
CA VAL A 502 2.35 11.02 -12.14
C VAL A 502 1.73 10.74 -10.76
N GLY A 503 2.05 11.56 -9.75
CA GLY A 503 1.58 11.37 -8.37
C GLY A 503 2.35 10.30 -7.59
N GLU A 504 1.98 10.10 -6.33
CA GLU A 504 2.62 9.09 -5.48
C GLU A 504 2.42 7.69 -6.05
N ARG A 505 3.54 6.99 -6.32
CA ARG A 505 3.57 5.66 -6.96
C ARG A 505 2.84 5.59 -8.32
N GLY A 506 2.62 6.72 -9.00
CA GLY A 506 1.96 6.73 -10.31
C GLY A 506 0.44 6.55 -10.25
N VAL A 507 -0.20 6.91 -9.13
CA VAL A 507 -1.66 6.76 -8.93
C VAL A 507 -2.52 7.45 -10.00
N ARG A 508 -1.97 8.45 -10.70
CA ARG A 508 -2.70 9.18 -11.77
C ARG A 508 -2.69 8.49 -13.13
N LEU A 509 -1.96 7.38 -13.26
CA LEU A 509 -1.85 6.62 -14.50
C LEU A 509 -2.65 5.32 -14.40
N SER A 510 -3.21 4.86 -15.52
CA SER A 510 -3.79 3.52 -15.62
C SER A 510 -2.72 2.43 -15.44
N GLY A 511 -3.13 1.19 -15.15
CA GLY A 511 -2.21 0.06 -15.02
C GLY A 511 -1.33 -0.14 -16.27
N GLY A 512 -1.95 -0.09 -17.45
CA GLY A 512 -1.23 -0.22 -18.73
C GLY A 512 -0.34 0.97 -19.06
N GLU A 513 -0.72 2.19 -18.69
CA GLU A 513 0.17 3.36 -18.83
C GLU A 513 1.43 3.23 -17.97
N ARG A 514 1.28 2.86 -16.69
CA ARG A 514 2.43 2.63 -15.80
C ARG A 514 3.37 1.60 -16.39
N GLN A 515 2.83 0.52 -16.91
CA GLN A 515 3.63 -0.53 -17.53
C GLN A 515 4.33 -0.07 -18.81
N ARG A 516 3.65 0.68 -19.68
CA ARG A 516 4.29 1.29 -20.85
C ARG A 516 5.44 2.22 -20.46
N VAL A 517 5.37 2.92 -19.32
CA VAL A 517 6.51 3.69 -18.78
C VAL A 517 7.68 2.78 -18.41
N ALA A 518 7.45 1.58 -17.84
CA ALA A 518 8.52 0.60 -17.63
C ALA A 518 9.12 0.08 -18.94
N ILE A 519 8.30 -0.17 -19.96
CA ILE A 519 8.78 -0.55 -21.30
C ILE A 519 9.64 0.57 -21.89
N ALA A 520 9.20 1.82 -21.79
CA ALA A 520 9.97 2.99 -22.22
C ALA A 520 11.33 3.08 -21.49
N ARG A 521 11.39 2.79 -20.19
CA ARG A 521 12.67 2.72 -19.43
C ARG A 521 13.60 1.65 -20.00
N ALA A 522 13.08 0.46 -20.31
CA ALA A 522 13.85 -0.63 -20.87
C ALA A 522 14.34 -0.31 -22.30
N LEU A 523 13.49 0.30 -23.13
CA LEU A 523 13.85 0.77 -24.47
C LEU A 523 14.92 1.85 -24.44
N LEU A 524 14.78 2.85 -23.56
CA LEU A 524 15.75 3.94 -23.40
C LEU A 524 17.12 3.40 -22.98
N LYS A 525 17.14 2.42 -22.08
CA LYS A 525 18.37 1.79 -21.61
C LYS A 525 19.04 0.93 -22.67
N ALA A 526 18.25 0.30 -23.54
CA ALA A 526 18.68 -0.63 -24.59
C ALA A 526 19.71 -1.69 -24.10
N PRO A 527 19.43 -2.45 -23.03
CA PRO A 527 20.40 -3.39 -22.48
C PRO A 527 20.52 -4.66 -23.34
N PRO A 528 21.70 -5.31 -23.40
CA PRO A 528 21.89 -6.55 -24.17
C PRO A 528 21.11 -7.75 -23.62
N ILE A 529 20.73 -7.72 -22.35
CA ILE A 529 19.94 -8.75 -21.68
C ILE A 529 18.70 -8.09 -21.07
N VAL A 530 17.51 -8.67 -21.32
CA VAL A 530 16.23 -8.13 -20.82
C VAL A 530 15.47 -9.19 -20.04
N VAL A 531 14.87 -8.78 -18.92
CA VAL A 531 13.98 -9.61 -18.11
C VAL A 531 12.57 -9.02 -18.14
N PHE A 532 11.58 -9.86 -18.39
CA PHE A 532 10.17 -9.47 -18.34
C PHE A 532 9.49 -10.27 -17.24
N ASP A 533 9.02 -9.60 -16.18
CA ASP A 533 8.37 -10.26 -15.04
C ASP A 533 6.87 -9.96 -15.08
N GLU A 534 6.08 -10.95 -15.49
CA GLU A 534 4.62 -10.90 -15.50
C GLU A 534 4.03 -9.62 -16.10
N ALA A 535 4.61 -9.19 -17.22
CA ALA A 535 4.29 -7.88 -17.77
C ALA A 535 2.79 -7.72 -18.08
N THR A 536 2.06 -8.72 -18.58
CA THR A 536 0.70 -8.50 -19.12
C THR A 536 -0.47 -8.73 -18.15
N SER A 537 -0.25 -8.96 -16.85
CA SER A 537 -1.33 -9.48 -15.97
C SER A 537 -2.45 -8.47 -15.66
N ALA A 538 -2.16 -7.17 -15.64
CA ALA A 538 -3.12 -6.11 -15.29
C ALA A 538 -3.87 -5.48 -16.48
N LEU A 539 -3.83 -6.12 -17.65
CA LEU A 539 -4.33 -5.54 -18.91
C LEU A 539 -5.56 -6.27 -19.45
N ASP A 540 -6.43 -5.50 -20.12
CA ASP A 540 -7.46 -6.02 -21.01
C ASP A 540 -6.84 -6.70 -22.25
N THR A 541 -7.64 -7.51 -22.95
CA THR A 541 -7.18 -8.36 -24.06
C THR A 541 -6.60 -7.57 -25.25
N ARG A 542 -7.07 -6.34 -25.50
CA ARG A 542 -6.58 -5.49 -26.61
C ARG A 542 -5.26 -4.83 -26.22
N SER A 543 -5.20 -4.21 -25.04
CA SER A 543 -3.97 -3.64 -24.49
C SER A 543 -2.87 -4.68 -24.29
N GLU A 544 -3.24 -5.92 -23.93
CA GLU A 544 -2.30 -7.02 -23.80
C GLU A 544 -1.59 -7.33 -25.13
N ARG A 545 -2.33 -7.44 -26.25
CA ARG A 545 -1.71 -7.73 -27.55
C ARG A 545 -0.76 -6.61 -27.99
N ALA A 546 -1.16 -5.36 -27.81
CA ALA A 546 -0.31 -4.22 -28.12
C ALA A 546 0.98 -4.26 -27.30
N ILE A 547 0.87 -4.52 -26.00
CA ILE A 547 2.02 -4.61 -25.10
C ILE A 547 2.90 -5.83 -25.42
N GLN A 548 2.32 -7.00 -25.72
CA GLN A 548 3.09 -8.18 -26.18
C GLN A 548 3.93 -7.87 -27.42
N GLN A 549 3.37 -7.15 -28.40
CA GLN A 549 4.13 -6.74 -29.59
C GLN A 549 5.33 -5.85 -29.24
N GLU A 550 5.17 -4.91 -28.30
CA GLU A 550 6.28 -4.08 -27.85
C GLU A 550 7.30 -4.87 -27.02
N LEU A 551 6.87 -5.79 -26.16
CA LEU A 551 7.77 -6.69 -25.42
C LEU A 551 8.60 -7.55 -26.38
N MET A 552 7.97 -8.10 -27.42
CA MET A 552 8.65 -8.86 -28.47
C MET A 552 9.65 -7.99 -29.25
N ARG A 553 9.30 -6.74 -29.57
CA ARG A 553 10.25 -5.79 -30.19
C ARG A 553 11.44 -5.48 -29.28
N VAL A 554 11.21 -5.33 -27.97
CA VAL A 554 12.26 -5.11 -26.98
C VAL A 554 13.15 -6.35 -26.87
N ALA A 555 12.60 -7.56 -27.02
CA ALA A 555 13.32 -8.83 -26.95
C ALA A 555 14.15 -9.15 -28.21
N ARG A 556 13.78 -8.62 -29.39
CA ARG A 556 14.48 -8.90 -30.65
C ARG A 556 15.99 -8.63 -30.56
N HIS A 557 16.77 -9.62 -30.98
CA HIS A 557 18.24 -9.57 -30.98
C HIS A 557 18.89 -9.39 -29.60
N ARG A 558 18.16 -9.70 -28.53
CA ARG A 558 18.65 -9.61 -27.14
C ARG A 558 18.36 -10.90 -26.41
N THR A 559 19.27 -11.30 -25.52
CA THR A 559 19.00 -12.42 -24.64
C THR A 559 17.86 -12.05 -23.69
N SER A 560 16.78 -12.83 -23.70
CA SER A 560 15.55 -12.46 -23.00
C SER A 560 15.09 -13.56 -22.06
N LEU A 561 14.81 -13.19 -20.80
CA LEU A 561 14.20 -14.05 -19.80
C LEU A 561 12.77 -13.57 -19.53
N ILE A 562 11.77 -14.34 -19.93
CA ILE A 562 10.36 -14.02 -19.73
C ILE A 562 9.81 -14.86 -18.59
N ILE A 563 9.40 -14.25 -17.49
CA ILE A 563 8.64 -14.91 -16.42
C ILE A 563 7.16 -14.68 -16.73
N ALA A 564 6.45 -15.76 -17.06
CA ALA A 564 5.07 -15.67 -17.50
C ALA A 564 4.09 -16.29 -16.50
N HIS A 565 2.95 -15.63 -16.36
CA HIS A 565 1.74 -16.17 -15.73
C HIS A 565 0.66 -16.50 -16.76
N ARG A 566 0.65 -15.81 -17.91
CA ARG A 566 -0.21 -16.11 -19.06
C ARG A 566 0.60 -16.94 -20.05
N LEU A 567 0.17 -18.17 -20.33
CA LEU A 567 0.92 -19.04 -21.23
C LEU A 567 0.91 -18.54 -22.68
N SER A 568 -0.03 -17.65 -23.06
CA SER A 568 -0.07 -17.07 -24.40
C SER A 568 1.11 -16.15 -24.72
N THR A 569 1.80 -15.60 -23.72
CA THR A 569 2.92 -14.67 -23.95
C THR A 569 4.23 -15.39 -24.29
N ILE A 570 4.26 -16.72 -24.17
CA ILE A 570 5.49 -17.53 -24.24
C ILE A 570 5.43 -18.64 -25.29
N VAL A 571 4.34 -18.70 -26.05
CA VAL A 571 4.19 -19.67 -27.15
C VAL A 571 5.33 -19.53 -28.14
N ASP A 572 5.72 -18.28 -28.44
CA ASP A 572 6.80 -17.95 -29.37
C ASP A 572 8.20 -17.95 -28.73
N ALA A 573 8.35 -18.44 -27.48
CA ALA A 573 9.66 -18.52 -26.85
C ALA A 573 10.50 -19.65 -27.47
N ASP A 574 11.78 -19.39 -27.71
CA ASP A 574 12.72 -20.40 -28.26
C ASP A 574 12.84 -21.62 -27.33
N ARG A 575 12.65 -21.42 -26.03
CA ARG A 575 12.61 -22.49 -25.03
C ARG A 575 11.78 -22.07 -23.82
N ILE A 576 11.01 -23.00 -23.28
CA ILE A 576 10.21 -22.84 -22.07
C ILE A 576 10.80 -23.72 -20.97
N LEU A 577 10.85 -23.17 -19.76
CA LEU A 577 11.32 -23.79 -18.53
C LEU A 577 10.15 -23.88 -17.55
N VAL A 578 9.78 -25.08 -17.14
CA VAL A 578 8.65 -25.31 -16.22
C VAL A 578 9.19 -25.53 -14.82
N MET A 579 8.73 -24.70 -13.87
CA MET A 579 9.13 -24.74 -12.48
C MET A 579 8.00 -25.18 -11.57
N GLU A 580 8.29 -26.12 -10.69
CA GLU A 580 7.38 -26.59 -9.65
C GLU A 580 8.14 -26.74 -8.33
N HIS A 581 7.56 -26.21 -7.24
CA HIS A 581 8.16 -26.26 -5.89
C HIS A 581 9.66 -25.88 -5.83
N GLY A 582 10.08 -24.87 -6.61
CA GLY A 582 11.47 -24.38 -6.60
C GLY A 582 12.46 -25.19 -7.46
N ARG A 583 11.99 -26.19 -8.21
CA ARG A 583 12.80 -27.04 -9.09
C ARG A 583 12.38 -26.87 -10.55
N LEU A 584 13.31 -27.12 -11.47
CA LEU A 584 13.00 -27.23 -12.89
C LEU A 584 12.51 -28.65 -13.18
N VAL A 585 11.26 -28.80 -13.62
CA VAL A 585 10.62 -30.11 -13.87
C VAL A 585 10.58 -30.48 -15.35
N GLU A 586 10.40 -29.51 -16.24
CA GLU A 586 10.33 -29.73 -17.69
C GLU A 586 11.02 -28.60 -18.44
N HIS A 587 11.46 -28.89 -19.67
CA HIS A 587 11.98 -27.89 -20.59
C HIS A 587 11.80 -28.35 -22.05
N GLY A 588 11.59 -27.40 -22.95
CA GLY A 588 11.41 -27.69 -24.37
C GLY A 588 10.78 -26.51 -25.09
N THR A 589 10.41 -26.70 -26.36
CA THR A 589 9.54 -25.75 -27.08
C THR A 589 8.08 -25.91 -26.64
N HIS A 590 7.22 -24.99 -27.06
CA HIS A 590 5.78 -25.08 -26.82
C HIS A 590 5.20 -26.43 -27.26
N ASP A 591 5.49 -26.82 -28.50
CA ASP A 591 4.94 -28.03 -29.10
C ASP A 591 5.47 -29.30 -28.42
N GLU A 592 6.77 -29.37 -28.16
CA GLU A 592 7.40 -30.49 -27.43
C GLU A 592 6.78 -30.70 -26.04
N LEU A 593 6.52 -29.61 -25.32
CA LEU A 593 5.95 -29.67 -23.97
C LEU A 593 4.46 -30.06 -24.00
N LEU A 594 3.71 -29.67 -25.03
CA LEU A 594 2.33 -30.13 -25.21
C LEU A 594 2.26 -31.62 -25.54
N GLU A 595 3.11 -32.08 -26.46
CA GLU A 595 3.19 -33.49 -26.85
C GLU A 595 3.60 -34.40 -25.69
N SER A 596 4.46 -33.91 -24.78
CA SER A 596 4.88 -34.68 -23.60
C SER A 596 3.76 -34.95 -22.59
N GLY A 597 2.65 -34.22 -22.65
CA GLY A 597 1.50 -34.41 -21.74
C GLY A 597 1.80 -34.09 -20.26
N GLY A 598 2.89 -33.37 -20.00
CA GLY A 598 3.38 -33.04 -18.66
C GLY A 598 2.63 -31.90 -17.94
N VAL A 599 3.27 -31.33 -16.93
CA VAL A 599 2.79 -30.20 -16.12
C VAL A 599 2.48 -28.98 -17.01
N TYR A 600 3.30 -28.71 -18.02
CA TYR A 600 3.02 -27.64 -18.99
C TYR A 600 1.69 -27.84 -19.72
N ALA A 601 1.46 -29.04 -20.27
CA ALA A 601 0.24 -29.37 -21.00
C ALA A 601 -1.01 -29.28 -20.11
N GLN A 602 -0.89 -29.68 -18.84
CA GLN A 602 -1.96 -29.53 -17.85
C GLN A 602 -2.29 -28.06 -17.60
N MET A 603 -1.28 -27.20 -17.34
CA MET A 603 -1.48 -25.76 -17.16
C MET A 603 -2.09 -25.12 -18.41
N TRP A 604 -1.65 -25.52 -19.59
CA TRP A 604 -2.21 -25.04 -20.87
C TRP A 604 -3.68 -25.40 -21.02
N SER A 605 -4.02 -26.66 -20.76
CA SER A 605 -5.41 -27.14 -20.84
C SER A 605 -6.33 -26.42 -19.85
N LEU A 606 -5.84 -26.13 -18.64
CA LEU A 606 -6.59 -25.39 -17.61
C LEU A 606 -6.83 -23.94 -18.03
N GLN A 607 -5.81 -23.24 -18.54
CA GLN A 607 -5.97 -21.88 -19.05
C GLN A 607 -6.87 -21.82 -20.30
N ALA A 608 -6.79 -22.83 -21.18
CA ALA A 608 -7.65 -22.92 -22.35
C ALA A 608 -9.12 -23.13 -21.94
N LYS A 609 -9.40 -24.05 -21.01
CA LYS A 609 -10.75 -24.27 -20.45
C LYS A 609 -11.29 -23.03 -19.77
N GLN A 610 -10.47 -22.33 -18.97
CA GLN A 610 -10.87 -21.09 -18.31
C GLN A 610 -11.28 -20.01 -19.33
N ARG A 611 -10.48 -19.83 -20.39
CA ARG A 611 -10.81 -18.90 -21.48
C ARG A 611 -12.05 -19.31 -22.28
N GLU A 612 -12.26 -20.61 -22.44
CA GLU A 612 -13.44 -21.14 -23.11
C GLU A 612 -14.71 -20.94 -22.27
N LEU A 613 -14.62 -21.16 -20.95
CA LEU A 613 -15.65 -20.81 -19.97
C LEU A 613 -15.97 -19.31 -20.02
N GLU A 614 -14.97 -18.43 -19.92
CA GLU A 614 -15.16 -16.97 -20.00
C GLU A 614 -15.81 -16.54 -21.32
N ARG A 615 -15.40 -17.13 -22.46
CA ARG A 615 -16.03 -16.88 -23.77
C ARG A 615 -17.45 -17.39 -23.86
N THR A 616 -17.72 -18.52 -23.21
CA THR A 616 -19.03 -19.16 -23.19
C THR A 616 -19.98 -18.39 -22.28
N GLU A 617 -19.53 -17.93 -21.11
CA GLU A 617 -20.23 -16.98 -20.25
C GLU A 617 -20.54 -15.67 -20.98
N ALA A 618 -19.56 -15.11 -21.71
CA ALA A 618 -19.77 -13.91 -22.53
C ALA A 618 -20.76 -14.10 -23.70
N LYS A 619 -20.89 -15.34 -24.21
CA LYS A 619 -21.92 -15.70 -25.21
C LYS A 619 -23.29 -15.92 -24.58
N PHE A 620 -23.36 -16.59 -23.42
CA PHE A 620 -24.60 -16.79 -22.66
C PHE A 620 -25.21 -15.49 -22.12
N ALA A 621 -24.41 -14.43 -21.98
CA ALA A 621 -24.90 -13.11 -21.61
C ALA A 621 -25.72 -12.41 -22.72
N ARG A 622 -25.66 -12.87 -23.98
CA ARG A 622 -26.35 -12.22 -25.11
C ARG A 622 -27.75 -12.78 -25.30
N GLN A 623 -28.74 -11.90 -25.27
CA GLN A 623 -30.15 -12.24 -25.47
C GLN A 623 -30.79 -11.29 -26.47
N PRO A 624 -31.89 -11.68 -27.14
CA PRO A 624 -32.69 -10.75 -27.94
C PRO A 624 -33.30 -9.67 -27.03
N VAL A 625 -32.79 -8.45 -27.13
CA VAL A 625 -33.25 -7.28 -26.39
C VAL A 625 -34.12 -6.42 -27.30
N ARG A 626 -35.37 -6.19 -26.88
CA ARG A 626 -36.24 -5.19 -27.52
C ARG A 626 -35.77 -3.79 -27.13
N ILE A 627 -35.34 -3.01 -28.11
CA ILE A 627 -34.74 -1.68 -27.91
C ILE A 627 -35.76 -0.68 -27.33
N ASN A 628 -37.00 -0.67 -27.84
CA ASN A 628 -38.00 0.33 -27.44
C ASN A 628 -38.37 0.24 -25.94
N PRO A 629 -38.70 -0.95 -25.39
CA PRO A 629 -38.93 -1.11 -23.96
C PRO A 629 -37.72 -0.73 -23.10
N LEU A 630 -36.50 -1.11 -23.53
CA LEU A 630 -35.26 -0.79 -22.81
C LEU A 630 -35.04 0.72 -22.73
N VAL A 631 -35.15 1.42 -23.85
CA VAL A 631 -34.98 2.88 -23.91
C VAL A 631 -36.06 3.57 -23.08
N SER A 632 -37.31 3.10 -23.12
CA SER A 632 -38.38 3.66 -22.28
C SER A 632 -38.06 3.54 -20.80
N GLN A 633 -37.66 2.36 -20.33
CA GLN A 633 -37.29 2.13 -18.92
C GLN A 633 -36.12 3.03 -18.49
N VAL A 634 -35.11 3.19 -19.34
CA VAL A 634 -33.99 4.10 -19.06
C VAL A 634 -34.47 5.54 -18.90
N LEU A 635 -35.31 6.03 -19.82
CA LEU A 635 -35.81 7.41 -19.77
C LEU A 635 -36.78 7.65 -18.62
N ASP A 636 -37.53 6.64 -18.20
CA ASP A 636 -38.37 6.70 -16.99
C ASP A 636 -37.52 6.82 -15.73
N SER A 637 -36.44 6.03 -15.64
CA SER A 637 -35.51 6.09 -14.50
C SER A 637 -34.75 7.43 -14.38
N LEU A 638 -34.63 8.17 -15.47
CA LEU A 638 -33.94 9.47 -15.53
C LEU A 638 -34.90 10.67 -15.43
N ALA A 639 -36.21 10.44 -15.42
CA ALA A 639 -37.21 11.51 -15.46
C ALA A 639 -37.09 12.49 -14.28
N GLU A 640 -36.88 11.98 -13.07
CA GLU A 640 -36.74 12.81 -11.86
C GLU A 640 -35.44 13.64 -11.89
N ALA A 641 -34.33 13.04 -12.32
CA ALA A 641 -33.04 13.71 -12.42
C ALA A 641 -33.03 14.82 -13.49
N ALA A 642 -33.73 14.60 -14.60
CA ALA A 642 -33.93 15.61 -15.65
C ALA A 642 -34.85 16.75 -15.20
N ALA A 643 -35.94 16.43 -14.47
CA ALA A 643 -36.87 17.41 -13.93
C ALA A 643 -36.21 18.36 -12.91
N GLN A 644 -35.36 17.85 -12.02
CA GLN A 644 -34.61 18.66 -11.05
C GLN A 644 -33.66 19.66 -11.73
N ARG A 645 -33.20 19.36 -12.95
CA ARG A 645 -32.30 20.20 -13.74
C ARG A 645 -33.01 21.05 -14.79
N GLY A 646 -34.34 20.95 -14.91
CA GLY A 646 -35.13 21.71 -15.88
C GLY A 646 -34.89 21.33 -17.34
N VAL A 647 -34.47 20.09 -17.62
CA VAL A 647 -34.23 19.58 -18.98
C VAL A 647 -35.46 18.79 -19.45
N PRO A 648 -36.26 19.29 -20.41
CA PRO A 648 -37.35 18.51 -20.99
C PRO A 648 -36.80 17.33 -21.80
N VAL A 649 -37.40 16.14 -21.60
CA VAL A 649 -37.01 14.89 -22.27
C VAL A 649 -38.08 14.47 -23.28
N PHE A 650 -37.73 14.45 -24.57
CA PHE A 650 -38.59 14.02 -25.67
C PHE A 650 -38.25 12.59 -26.09
N ARG A 651 -39.29 11.76 -26.28
CA ARG A 651 -39.16 10.34 -26.64
C ARG A 651 -39.82 10.11 -28.00
N HIS A 652 -39.04 9.70 -28.99
CA HIS A 652 -39.53 9.33 -30.31
C HIS A 652 -39.15 7.87 -30.59
N LEU A 653 -39.93 6.94 -30.05
CA LEU A 653 -39.71 5.52 -30.26
C LEU A 653 -40.32 5.09 -31.60
N SER A 654 -39.61 4.24 -32.35
CA SER A 654 -40.11 3.63 -33.58
C SER A 654 -41.34 2.75 -33.30
N ASP A 655 -42.30 2.70 -34.23
CA ASP A 655 -43.41 1.74 -34.20
C ASP A 655 -42.95 0.30 -34.58
N GLU A 656 -41.72 0.16 -35.08
CA GLU A 656 -41.10 -1.12 -35.42
C GLU A 656 -40.52 -1.84 -34.18
N ASP A 657 -40.67 -3.17 -34.12
CA ASP A 657 -40.08 -3.99 -33.06
C ASP A 657 -38.57 -4.22 -33.33
N LEU A 658 -37.76 -3.31 -32.81
CA LEU A 658 -36.30 -3.33 -32.95
C LEU A 658 -35.69 -4.31 -31.94
N VAL A 659 -35.22 -5.46 -32.42
CA VAL A 659 -34.59 -6.52 -31.60
C VAL A 659 -33.11 -6.64 -31.96
N VAL A 660 -32.25 -6.61 -30.93
CA VAL A 660 -30.79 -6.76 -31.07
C VAL A 660 -30.28 -7.84 -30.12
N GLU A 661 -29.21 -8.54 -30.48
CA GLU A 661 -28.52 -9.45 -29.56
C GLU A 661 -27.53 -8.69 -28.69
N ALA A 662 -27.82 -8.57 -27.39
CA ALA A 662 -26.94 -7.90 -26.43
C ALA A 662 -27.16 -8.43 -25.01
N ASP A 663 -26.22 -8.13 -24.10
CA ASP A 663 -26.50 -8.24 -22.66
C ASP A 663 -27.50 -7.14 -22.26
N PRO A 664 -28.72 -7.49 -21.80
CA PRO A 664 -29.74 -6.51 -21.44
C PRO A 664 -29.28 -5.56 -20.34
N ALA A 665 -28.48 -6.02 -19.38
CA ALA A 665 -28.00 -5.22 -18.27
C ALA A 665 -26.89 -4.26 -18.71
N ALA A 666 -25.94 -4.74 -19.52
CA ALA A 666 -24.88 -3.91 -20.08
C ALA A 666 -25.43 -2.86 -21.04
N LEU A 667 -26.33 -3.25 -21.95
CA LEU A 667 -26.95 -2.32 -22.90
C LEU A 667 -27.81 -1.27 -22.19
N ARG A 668 -28.60 -1.67 -21.19
CA ARG A 668 -29.39 -0.74 -20.37
C ARG A 668 -28.51 0.25 -19.62
N ARG A 669 -27.44 -0.25 -18.97
CA ARG A 669 -26.48 0.59 -18.25
C ARG A 669 -25.83 1.60 -19.19
N PHE A 670 -25.43 1.15 -20.38
CA PHE A 670 -24.80 2.02 -21.37
C PHE A 670 -25.74 3.14 -21.85
N VAL A 671 -26.95 2.79 -22.29
CA VAL A 671 -27.95 3.78 -22.72
C VAL A 671 -28.28 4.76 -21.58
N TRP A 672 -28.32 4.27 -20.34
CA TRP A 672 -28.54 5.11 -19.16
C TRP A 672 -27.41 6.10 -18.89
N GLU A 673 -26.15 5.65 -18.95
CA GLU A 673 -25.00 6.53 -18.75
C GLU A 673 -24.89 7.59 -19.85
N LEU A 674 -25.21 7.25 -21.11
CA LEU A 674 -25.30 8.22 -22.21
C LEU A 674 -26.39 9.27 -21.97
N CYS A 675 -27.62 8.83 -21.63
CA CYS A 675 -28.72 9.73 -21.35
C CYS A 675 -28.47 10.60 -20.12
N ARG A 676 -27.83 10.05 -19.07
CA ARG A 676 -27.47 10.81 -17.86
C ARG A 676 -26.40 11.86 -18.16
N GLY A 677 -25.34 11.49 -18.89
CA GLY A 677 -24.31 12.45 -19.32
C GLY A 677 -24.92 13.57 -20.16
N ALA A 678 -25.84 13.23 -21.05
CA ALA A 678 -26.60 14.17 -21.86
C ALA A 678 -27.46 15.14 -21.01
N VAL A 679 -28.14 14.65 -19.96
CA VAL A 679 -28.87 15.49 -19.00
C VAL A 679 -27.91 16.42 -18.23
N ASP A 680 -26.77 15.90 -17.78
CA ASP A 680 -25.77 16.68 -17.04
C ASP A 680 -25.12 17.79 -17.89
N ALA A 681 -24.95 17.55 -19.19
CA ALA A 681 -24.38 18.52 -20.12
C ALA A 681 -25.38 19.58 -20.62
N SER A 682 -26.68 19.32 -20.52
CA SER A 682 -27.74 20.20 -21.02
C SER A 682 -28.08 21.31 -20.01
N ARG A 683 -27.31 22.40 -19.98
CA ARG A 683 -27.63 23.60 -19.15
C ARG A 683 -28.78 24.41 -19.75
N GLY A 684 -30.03 23.97 -19.50
CA GLY A 684 -31.25 24.65 -19.99
C GLY A 684 -31.66 24.28 -21.42
N GLY A 685 -31.08 23.21 -21.96
CA GLY A 685 -31.42 22.61 -23.25
C GLY A 685 -32.51 21.54 -23.15
N GLN A 686 -32.85 20.91 -24.28
CA GLN A 686 -33.73 19.73 -24.34
C GLN A 686 -32.95 18.47 -24.67
N LEU A 687 -33.37 17.34 -24.11
CA LEU A 687 -32.90 16.00 -24.45
C LEU A 687 -33.92 15.32 -25.35
N GLU A 688 -33.49 14.83 -26.50
CA GLU A 688 -34.34 14.08 -27.42
C GLU A 688 -33.73 12.71 -27.69
N VAL A 689 -34.49 11.63 -27.40
CA VAL A 689 -34.06 10.26 -27.68
C VAL A 689 -34.98 9.64 -28.72
N ARG A 690 -34.38 9.21 -29.84
CA ARG A 690 -35.07 8.58 -30.97
C ARG A 690 -34.60 7.16 -31.17
N THR A 691 -35.50 6.21 -31.40
CA THR A 691 -35.15 4.87 -31.88
C THR A 691 -35.65 4.70 -33.31
N GLY A 692 -34.92 3.96 -34.14
CA GLY A 692 -35.32 3.74 -35.52
C GLY A 692 -34.49 2.68 -36.22
N ARG A 693 -35.03 2.08 -37.27
CA ARG A 693 -34.29 1.17 -38.14
C ARG A 693 -33.48 1.96 -39.16
N HIS A 694 -32.26 1.54 -39.35
CA HIS A 694 -31.33 2.05 -40.35
C HIS A 694 -30.61 0.84 -40.95
N ASP A 695 -31.31 0.13 -41.84
CA ASP A 695 -30.96 -1.21 -42.31
C ASP A 695 -29.46 -1.34 -42.67
N PRO A 696 -28.74 -2.36 -42.15
CA PRO A 696 -29.23 -3.50 -41.34
C PRO A 696 -29.24 -3.29 -39.81
N GLU A 697 -29.29 -2.05 -39.31
CA GLU A 697 -29.04 -1.72 -37.89
C GLU A 697 -30.22 -1.04 -37.19
N ALA A 698 -30.36 -1.27 -35.89
CA ALA A 698 -31.23 -0.54 -34.99
C ALA A 698 -30.41 0.61 -34.41
N ARG A 699 -30.91 1.84 -34.57
CA ARG A 699 -30.23 3.05 -34.15
C ARG A 699 -30.97 3.70 -32.99
N ILE A 700 -30.27 3.92 -31.89
CA ILE A 700 -30.67 4.80 -30.79
C ILE A 700 -29.93 6.12 -30.97
N THR A 701 -30.66 7.19 -31.21
CA THR A 701 -30.12 8.54 -31.36
C THR A 701 -30.44 9.37 -30.12
N ILE A 702 -29.43 9.93 -29.48
CA ILE A 702 -29.56 10.83 -28.33
C ILE A 702 -29.08 12.21 -28.79
N ALA A 703 -29.97 13.20 -28.81
CA ALA A 703 -29.70 14.55 -29.26
C ALA A 703 -29.87 15.55 -28.10
N CYS A 704 -28.91 16.46 -27.94
CA CYS A 704 -28.91 17.52 -26.94
C CYS A 704 -28.75 18.88 -27.61
N ALA A 705 -29.62 19.85 -27.31
CA ALA A 705 -29.53 21.21 -27.86
C ALA A 705 -28.99 22.20 -26.82
N GLY A 706 -27.91 22.95 -27.13
CA GLY A 706 -27.32 23.96 -26.25
C GLY A 706 -25.89 24.39 -26.64
N VAL A 707 -25.61 25.71 -26.59
CA VAL A 707 -24.46 26.39 -27.24
C VAL A 707 -23.08 26.15 -26.58
N ASP A 708 -22.99 25.41 -25.46
CA ASP A 708 -21.71 25.12 -24.77
C ASP A 708 -21.47 23.61 -24.55
N ALA A 709 -21.81 22.77 -25.52
CA ALA A 709 -21.58 21.31 -25.48
C ALA A 709 -20.10 20.90 -25.70
N THR A 710 -19.14 21.69 -25.22
CA THR A 710 -17.69 21.45 -25.40
C THR A 710 -17.14 20.43 -24.41
N GLU A 711 -17.87 20.10 -23.34
CA GLU A 711 -17.43 19.13 -22.32
C GLU A 711 -18.57 18.18 -21.91
N LEU A 712 -19.00 17.29 -22.81
CA LEU A 712 -19.41 15.96 -22.34
C LEU A 712 -18.11 15.23 -22.01
N SER A 713 -17.70 15.23 -20.74
CA SER A 713 -16.59 14.42 -20.25
C SER A 713 -16.98 12.93 -20.29
N LEU A 714 -17.01 12.36 -21.49
CA LEU A 714 -17.24 10.93 -21.72
C LEU A 714 -15.91 10.18 -21.57
N ILE A 715 -15.27 10.35 -20.42
CA ILE A 715 -14.03 9.66 -20.03
C ILE A 715 -14.22 8.12 -19.98
N ASP A 716 -15.46 7.62 -20.05
CA ASP A 716 -15.76 6.19 -20.01
C ASP A 716 -16.36 5.61 -21.30
N LEU A 717 -16.48 6.38 -22.41
CA LEU A 717 -16.96 5.80 -23.68
C LEU A 717 -16.02 4.71 -24.20
N GLU A 718 -14.69 4.92 -24.16
CA GLU A 718 -13.70 3.91 -24.58
C GLU A 718 -13.78 2.62 -23.72
N ARG A 719 -14.11 2.72 -22.42
CA ARG A 719 -14.25 1.58 -21.51
C ARG A 719 -15.53 0.76 -21.74
N LEU A 720 -16.57 1.39 -22.27
CA LEU A 720 -17.89 0.78 -22.48
C LEU A 720 -18.16 0.44 -23.95
N GLN A 721 -17.40 1.04 -24.86
CA GLN A 721 -17.43 0.75 -26.29
C GLN A 721 -17.03 -0.71 -26.57
N ASP A 722 -16.15 -1.30 -25.76
CA ASP A 722 -15.83 -2.73 -25.84
C ASP A 722 -17.07 -3.63 -25.70
N ALA A 723 -18.05 -3.27 -24.85
CA ALA A 723 -19.29 -4.05 -24.67
C ALA A 723 -20.25 -3.95 -25.86
N ILE A 724 -20.20 -2.85 -26.62
CA ILE A 724 -21.08 -2.61 -27.78
C ILE A 724 -20.44 -3.13 -29.07
N GLU A 725 -19.13 -2.96 -29.21
CA GLU A 725 -18.36 -3.59 -30.28
C GLU A 725 -18.43 -5.12 -30.17
N ASP A 726 -18.45 -5.67 -28.95
CA ASP A 726 -18.71 -7.08 -28.72
C ASP A 726 -20.09 -7.50 -29.26
N ALA A 727 -21.11 -6.65 -29.13
CA ALA A 727 -22.45 -6.84 -29.72
C ALA A 727 -22.52 -6.51 -31.23
N GLY A 728 -21.37 -6.22 -31.88
CA GLY A 728 -21.30 -5.84 -33.29
C GLY A 728 -21.82 -4.45 -33.61
N GLY A 729 -22.11 -3.64 -32.58
CA GLY A 729 -22.56 -2.26 -32.72
C GLY A 729 -21.42 -1.25 -32.65
N TYR A 730 -21.74 0.01 -32.92
CA TYR A 730 -20.81 1.13 -32.81
C TYR A 730 -21.55 2.41 -32.44
N VAL A 731 -20.81 3.39 -31.94
CA VAL A 731 -21.34 4.71 -31.58
C VAL A 731 -20.70 5.78 -32.46
N VAL A 732 -21.51 6.58 -33.14
CA VAL A 732 -21.06 7.74 -33.93
C VAL A 732 -21.52 9.01 -33.25
N ARG A 733 -20.61 9.99 -33.17
CA ARG A 733 -20.92 11.34 -32.70
C ARG A 733 -21.00 12.28 -33.88
N GLU A 734 -22.09 13.03 -33.96
CA GLU A 734 -22.27 14.10 -34.94
C GLU A 734 -22.50 15.43 -34.21
N ARG A 735 -21.92 16.52 -34.71
CA ARG A 735 -22.08 17.87 -34.17
C ARG A 735 -22.61 18.77 -35.27
N ASP A 736 -23.70 19.47 -34.99
CA ASP A 736 -24.29 20.48 -35.85
C ASP A 736 -24.35 21.85 -35.13
N ASP A 737 -24.78 22.91 -35.82
CA ASP A 737 -24.88 24.27 -35.28
C ASP A 737 -25.94 24.41 -34.16
N VAL A 738 -26.70 23.34 -33.90
CA VAL A 738 -27.84 23.30 -32.97
C VAL A 738 -27.51 22.44 -31.73
N GLY A 739 -26.59 21.48 -31.81
CA GLY A 739 -26.24 20.62 -30.69
C GLY A 739 -25.29 19.45 -30.97
N VAL A 740 -25.34 18.44 -30.11
CA VAL A 740 -24.58 17.19 -30.24
C VAL A 740 -25.56 16.02 -30.36
N LYS A 741 -25.32 15.14 -31.34
CA LYS A 741 -26.06 13.90 -31.56
C LYS A 741 -25.13 12.70 -31.37
N LEU A 742 -25.61 11.70 -30.65
CA LEU A 742 -24.95 10.41 -30.46
C LEU A 742 -25.82 9.33 -31.09
N HIS A 743 -25.26 8.57 -32.03
CA HIS A 743 -25.92 7.47 -32.72
C HIS A 743 -25.29 6.16 -32.26
N LEU A 744 -25.99 5.42 -31.41
CA LEU A 744 -25.68 4.03 -31.10
C LEU A 744 -26.38 3.16 -32.16
N SER A 745 -25.60 2.47 -32.99
CA SER A 745 -26.13 1.55 -33.99
C SER A 745 -25.75 0.12 -33.62
N LEU A 746 -26.73 -0.78 -33.63
CA LEU A 746 -26.60 -2.20 -33.26
C LEU A 746 -27.21 -3.04 -34.39
N PRO A 747 -26.62 -4.17 -34.78
CA PRO A 747 -27.18 -5.00 -35.85
C PRO A 747 -28.56 -5.54 -35.46
N ILE A 748 -29.54 -5.43 -36.37
CA ILE A 748 -30.88 -6.01 -36.17
C ILE A 748 -30.81 -7.51 -36.45
N CYS A 749 -31.41 -8.31 -35.58
CA CYS A 749 -31.58 -9.73 -35.85
C CYS A 749 -32.47 -9.93 -37.09
N ALA A 750 -31.95 -10.55 -38.14
CA ALA A 750 -32.75 -10.99 -39.27
C ALA A 750 -33.63 -12.17 -38.83
N VAL A 751 -34.93 -11.95 -38.69
CA VAL A 751 -35.89 -13.05 -38.54
C VAL A 751 -36.09 -13.71 -39.91
N ALA A 752 -35.36 -14.80 -40.17
CA ALA A 752 -35.64 -15.74 -41.26
C ALA A 752 -35.28 -17.17 -40.83
N PRO A 753 -36.10 -18.20 -41.18
CA PRO A 753 -35.98 -19.54 -40.64
C PRO A 753 -34.73 -20.23 -41.18
N ALA A 754 -33.75 -20.49 -40.32
CA ALA A 754 -32.56 -21.24 -40.69
C ALA A 754 -32.89 -22.75 -40.75
N SER A 755 -33.05 -23.25 -41.96
CA SER A 755 -32.97 -24.68 -42.29
C SER A 755 -31.62 -25.26 -41.84
N ILE A 756 -31.64 -26.24 -40.94
CA ILE A 756 -30.46 -26.98 -40.49
C ILE A 756 -29.97 -27.90 -41.62
N GLN A 757 -28.73 -27.72 -42.07
CA GLN A 757 -27.99 -28.78 -42.78
C GLN A 757 -27.42 -29.76 -41.74
N PRO A 758 -27.69 -31.07 -41.85
CA PRO A 758 -27.13 -32.05 -40.94
C PRO A 758 -25.73 -32.47 -41.42
N GLY A 759 -24.70 -32.05 -40.71
CA GLY A 759 -23.35 -32.57 -40.94
C GLY A 759 -22.25 -31.64 -40.50
N ASP A 760 -21.98 -31.59 -39.19
CA ASP A 760 -20.60 -31.60 -38.72
C ASP A 760 -20.56 -32.24 -37.32
N ALA A 761 -19.62 -33.16 -37.18
CA ALA A 761 -19.62 -34.21 -36.18
C ALA A 761 -19.32 -33.71 -34.76
N VAL A 762 -20.13 -34.17 -33.79
CA VAL A 762 -19.78 -34.20 -32.37
C VAL A 762 -18.50 -35.02 -32.18
N PRO A 763 -17.39 -34.45 -31.64
CA PRO A 763 -16.27 -35.26 -31.20
C PRO A 763 -16.68 -35.99 -29.92
N ARG A 764 -16.54 -37.31 -29.95
CA ARG A 764 -16.79 -38.23 -28.83
C ARG A 764 -16.06 -37.79 -27.56
N ALA A 765 -16.82 -37.68 -26.47
CA ALA A 765 -16.29 -37.54 -25.11
C ALA A 765 -15.45 -38.77 -24.74
N GLY A 766 -14.20 -38.53 -24.34
CA GLY A 766 -13.28 -39.56 -23.84
C GLY A 766 -12.36 -39.00 -22.75
N ALA A 767 -12.39 -39.68 -21.60
CA ALA A 767 -11.45 -39.65 -20.48
C ALA A 767 -11.36 -38.36 -19.63
N GLY A 768 -12.18 -38.29 -18.58
CA GLY A 768 -11.93 -37.45 -17.41
C GLY A 768 -10.86 -38.06 -16.49
N ALA A 769 -10.12 -37.20 -15.80
CA ALA A 769 -9.33 -37.58 -14.63
C ALA A 769 -10.26 -38.01 -13.47
N PRO A 770 -9.92 -39.02 -12.66
CA PRO A 770 -10.82 -39.54 -11.63
C PRO A 770 -10.69 -38.74 -10.33
N GLY A 771 -11.80 -38.21 -9.79
CA GLY A 771 -11.84 -37.85 -8.36
C GLY A 771 -12.80 -36.78 -7.86
N SER A 772 -13.33 -35.86 -8.67
CA SER A 772 -14.30 -34.85 -8.17
C SER A 772 -15.73 -35.24 -8.55
N ALA A 773 -16.57 -35.57 -7.58
CA ALA A 773 -17.99 -35.79 -7.80
C ALA A 773 -18.61 -34.54 -8.44
N LYS A 774 -19.32 -34.71 -9.55
CA LYS A 774 -19.99 -33.58 -10.21
C LYS A 774 -21.14 -33.08 -9.32
N PRO A 775 -21.45 -31.78 -9.31
CA PRO A 775 -22.36 -31.18 -8.33
C PRO A 775 -23.80 -31.72 -8.35
N LEU A 776 -24.27 -32.30 -9.45
CA LEU A 776 -25.60 -32.90 -9.61
C LEU A 776 -25.54 -34.39 -10.02
N ASP A 777 -24.44 -35.08 -9.72
CA ASP A 777 -24.19 -36.46 -10.16
C ASP A 777 -25.29 -37.43 -9.71
N GLY A 778 -25.84 -38.20 -10.65
CA GLY A 778 -26.87 -39.21 -10.39
C GLY A 778 -28.30 -38.69 -10.22
N LEU A 779 -28.54 -37.37 -10.27
CA LEU A 779 -29.90 -36.81 -10.20
C LEU A 779 -30.64 -36.93 -11.54
N ARG A 780 -31.90 -37.37 -11.49
CA ARG A 780 -32.81 -37.32 -12.65
C ARG A 780 -33.57 -35.99 -12.65
N ILE A 781 -33.33 -35.13 -13.63
CA ILE A 781 -33.95 -33.81 -13.72
C ILE A 781 -34.84 -33.74 -14.97
N ALA A 782 -36.10 -33.34 -14.79
CA ALA A 782 -36.98 -32.98 -15.90
C ALA A 782 -36.86 -31.46 -16.16
N CYS A 783 -36.74 -31.07 -17.42
CA CYS A 783 -36.80 -29.66 -17.83
C CYS A 783 -37.93 -29.44 -18.85
N VAL A 784 -38.72 -28.38 -18.63
CA VAL A 784 -39.80 -27.96 -19.51
C VAL A 784 -39.52 -26.54 -19.94
N ASP A 785 -39.37 -26.34 -21.24
CA ASP A 785 -39.21 -25.03 -21.87
C ASP A 785 -39.71 -25.19 -23.33
N ASP A 786 -40.60 -24.29 -23.75
CA ASP A 786 -41.21 -24.30 -25.08
C ASP A 786 -40.23 -23.84 -26.17
N HIS A 787 -39.15 -23.16 -25.77
CA HIS A 787 -38.13 -22.69 -26.67
C HIS A 787 -37.04 -23.76 -26.90
N ASP A 788 -36.93 -24.25 -28.13
CA ASP A 788 -36.02 -25.36 -28.49
C ASP A 788 -34.55 -25.08 -28.10
N GLU A 789 -34.04 -23.87 -28.36
CA GLU A 789 -32.66 -23.50 -28.03
C GLU A 789 -32.42 -23.39 -26.51
N ALA A 790 -33.38 -22.84 -25.76
CA ALA A 790 -33.26 -22.69 -24.31
C ALA A 790 -33.33 -24.05 -23.61
N ARG A 791 -34.22 -24.93 -24.09
CA ARG A 791 -34.37 -26.30 -23.61
C ARG A 791 -33.10 -27.12 -23.85
N ASP A 792 -32.51 -27.04 -25.04
CA ASP A 792 -31.30 -27.77 -25.38
C ASP A 792 -30.09 -27.24 -24.59
N ALA A 793 -29.99 -25.91 -24.42
CA ALA A 793 -28.95 -25.29 -23.61
C ALA A 793 -29.04 -25.67 -22.12
N LEU A 794 -30.25 -25.62 -21.55
CA LEU A 794 -30.52 -26.03 -20.17
C LEU A 794 -30.21 -27.53 -19.99
N GLY A 795 -30.62 -28.35 -20.96
CA GLY A 795 -30.31 -29.78 -20.98
C GLY A 795 -28.81 -30.08 -21.03
N ALA A 796 -28.06 -29.35 -21.85
CA ALA A 796 -26.61 -29.49 -21.97
C ALA A 796 -25.90 -29.07 -20.66
N LEU A 797 -26.28 -27.93 -20.07
CA LEU A 797 -25.73 -27.42 -18.83
C LEU A 797 -25.88 -28.43 -17.68
N LEU A 798 -27.09 -28.96 -17.49
CA LEU A 798 -27.39 -29.91 -16.42
C LEU A 798 -26.68 -31.26 -16.62
N LYS A 799 -26.54 -31.72 -17.88
CA LYS A 799 -25.73 -32.91 -18.21
C LYS A 799 -24.23 -32.71 -17.93
N VAL A 800 -23.69 -31.52 -18.23
CA VAL A 800 -22.30 -31.18 -17.89
C VAL A 800 -22.09 -31.24 -16.37
N ALA A 801 -23.06 -30.74 -15.60
CA ALA A 801 -23.09 -30.76 -14.14
C ALA A 801 -23.35 -32.16 -13.51
N GLY A 802 -23.58 -33.20 -14.31
CA GLY A 802 -23.68 -34.60 -13.85
C GLY A 802 -25.09 -35.18 -13.77
N ALA A 803 -26.14 -34.42 -14.10
CA ALA A 803 -27.51 -34.90 -14.04
C ALA A 803 -27.93 -35.73 -15.27
N ASP A 804 -28.84 -36.68 -15.07
CA ASP A 804 -29.60 -37.34 -16.13
C ASP A 804 -30.84 -36.51 -16.46
N VAL A 805 -30.87 -35.91 -17.65
CA VAL A 805 -31.85 -34.86 -17.98
C VAL A 805 -32.85 -35.35 -19.03
N ARG A 806 -34.13 -35.23 -18.71
CA ARG A 806 -35.24 -35.37 -19.67
C ARG A 806 -35.83 -34.01 -20.01
N ALA A 807 -35.91 -33.70 -21.29
CA ALA A 807 -36.39 -32.42 -21.78
C ALA A 807 -37.76 -32.57 -22.45
N TYR A 808 -38.68 -31.67 -22.14
CA TYR A 808 -40.05 -31.66 -22.67
C TYR A 808 -40.33 -30.32 -23.33
N ALA A 809 -40.91 -30.36 -24.53
CA ALA A 809 -41.24 -29.16 -25.31
C ALA A 809 -42.55 -28.48 -24.86
N SER A 810 -43.34 -29.13 -23.99
CA SER A 810 -44.55 -28.54 -23.43
C SER A 810 -44.88 -29.16 -22.06
N GLY A 811 -45.66 -28.42 -21.26
CA GLY A 811 -46.16 -28.91 -19.97
C GLY A 811 -47.02 -30.17 -20.12
N GLN A 812 -47.83 -30.25 -21.16
CA GLN A 812 -48.67 -31.42 -21.42
C GLN A 812 -47.84 -32.68 -21.73
N ALA A 813 -46.72 -32.56 -22.45
CA ALA A 813 -45.82 -33.67 -22.71
C ALA A 813 -45.17 -34.21 -21.43
N LEU A 814 -44.83 -33.33 -20.47
CA LEU A 814 -44.39 -33.73 -19.14
C LEU A 814 -45.51 -34.47 -18.38
N LEU A 815 -46.71 -33.91 -18.36
CA LEU A 815 -47.85 -34.48 -17.61
C LEU A 815 -48.23 -35.88 -18.11
N ASP A 816 -48.25 -36.10 -19.42
CA ASP A 816 -48.51 -37.40 -20.04
C ASP A 816 -47.46 -38.45 -19.65
N ASP A 817 -46.18 -38.06 -19.59
CA ASP A 817 -45.09 -38.95 -19.17
C ASP A 817 -45.19 -39.29 -17.68
N LEU A 818 -45.43 -38.29 -16.82
CA LEU A 818 -45.63 -38.50 -15.39
C LEU A 818 -46.87 -39.34 -15.07
N TRP A 819 -47.94 -39.22 -15.87
CA TRP A 819 -49.16 -40.03 -15.73
C TRP A 819 -48.92 -41.50 -16.11
N ARG A 820 -48.10 -41.79 -17.11
CA ARG A 820 -47.79 -43.18 -17.52
C ARG A 820 -46.75 -43.84 -16.62
N ALA A 821 -45.81 -43.07 -16.08
CA ALA A 821 -44.75 -43.57 -15.20
C ALA A 821 -45.28 -43.90 -13.79
N ARG A 822 -44.69 -44.90 -13.11
CA ARG A 822 -44.91 -45.08 -11.65
C ARG A 822 -44.19 -43.97 -10.88
N ARG A 823 -44.67 -43.64 -9.68
CA ARG A 823 -44.09 -42.52 -8.89
C ARG A 823 -42.60 -42.71 -8.57
N ALA A 824 -42.13 -43.94 -8.39
CA ALA A 824 -40.71 -44.27 -8.22
C ALA A 824 -39.83 -43.90 -9.45
N ASP A 825 -40.44 -43.86 -10.64
CA ASP A 825 -39.77 -43.59 -11.91
C ASP A 825 -39.79 -42.10 -12.29
N TRP A 826 -40.42 -41.24 -11.48
CA TRP A 826 -40.43 -39.79 -11.68
C TRP A 826 -39.03 -39.18 -11.51
N PRO A 827 -38.80 -37.99 -12.12
CA PRO A 827 -37.59 -37.21 -11.86
C PRO A 827 -37.49 -36.84 -10.37
N ALA A 828 -36.26 -36.59 -9.93
CA ALA A 828 -35.96 -36.07 -8.59
C ALA A 828 -36.27 -34.56 -8.49
N LEU A 829 -36.00 -33.83 -9.57
CA LEU A 829 -36.25 -32.38 -9.68
C LEU A 829 -36.93 -32.03 -11.00
N LEU A 830 -37.75 -30.98 -10.97
CA LEU A 830 -38.36 -30.37 -12.14
C LEU A 830 -37.87 -28.92 -12.29
N VAL A 831 -37.38 -28.56 -13.47
CA VAL A 831 -37.12 -27.17 -13.87
C VAL A 831 -38.16 -26.79 -14.91
N CYS A 832 -38.96 -25.77 -14.63
CA CYS A 832 -40.05 -25.36 -15.51
C CYS A 832 -39.92 -23.88 -15.82
N ASP A 833 -39.93 -23.52 -17.10
CA ASP A 833 -40.18 -22.14 -17.49
C ASP A 833 -41.64 -21.77 -17.19
N ILE A 834 -41.84 -20.54 -16.72
CA ILE A 834 -43.18 -20.03 -16.40
C ILE A 834 -43.91 -19.61 -17.69
N ASP A 835 -43.19 -19.08 -18.67
CA ASP A 835 -43.73 -18.50 -19.89
C ASP A 835 -43.72 -19.54 -21.03
N LEU A 836 -44.54 -20.59 -20.90
CA LEU A 836 -44.75 -21.57 -21.97
C LEU A 836 -45.74 -20.98 -22.98
N GLY A 837 -45.31 -20.73 -24.22
CA GLY A 837 -45.97 -19.90 -25.23
C GLY A 837 -47.33 -20.34 -25.80
N ASP A 838 -48.07 -21.22 -25.12
CA ASP A 838 -49.44 -21.57 -25.47
C ASP A 838 -50.44 -20.76 -24.62
N ASP A 839 -51.33 -19.99 -25.26
CA ASP A 839 -52.34 -19.11 -24.62
C ASP A 839 -53.29 -19.82 -23.61
N GLU A 840 -53.22 -21.16 -23.49
CA GLU A 840 -54.05 -21.97 -22.59
C GLU A 840 -53.28 -22.64 -21.41
N GLU A 841 -51.93 -22.67 -21.39
CA GLU A 841 -51.15 -23.39 -20.35
C GLU A 841 -49.86 -22.67 -19.89
N ASP A 842 -49.95 -21.80 -18.88
CA ASP A 842 -48.77 -21.23 -18.21
C ASP A 842 -48.06 -22.25 -17.28
N GLY A 843 -46.78 -22.04 -16.99
CA GLY A 843 -45.98 -22.94 -16.15
C GLY A 843 -46.52 -23.08 -14.71
N TYR A 844 -47.29 -22.10 -14.23
CA TYR A 844 -48.02 -22.18 -12.97
C TYR A 844 -49.13 -23.24 -13.00
N THR A 845 -49.89 -23.30 -14.10
CA THR A 845 -50.96 -24.28 -14.33
C THR A 845 -50.40 -25.70 -14.44
N VAL A 846 -49.28 -25.86 -15.15
CA VAL A 846 -48.56 -27.14 -15.26
C VAL A 846 -48.16 -27.65 -13.88
N MET A 847 -47.57 -26.79 -13.05
CA MET A 847 -47.12 -27.17 -11.71
C MET A 847 -48.29 -27.54 -10.78
N SER A 848 -49.41 -26.82 -10.85
CA SER A 848 -50.63 -27.16 -10.10
C SER A 848 -51.16 -28.55 -10.46
N ARG A 849 -51.15 -28.91 -11.75
CA ARG A 849 -51.54 -30.26 -12.21
C ARG A 849 -50.55 -31.32 -11.77
N VAL A 850 -49.24 -31.06 -11.82
CA VAL A 850 -48.21 -31.96 -11.27
C VAL A 850 -48.45 -32.24 -9.79
N ARG A 851 -48.84 -31.22 -9.00
CA ARG A 851 -49.16 -31.38 -7.57
C ARG A 851 -50.42 -32.23 -7.35
N GLN A 852 -51.46 -32.05 -8.15
CA GLN A 852 -52.66 -32.90 -8.09
C GLN A 852 -52.32 -34.36 -8.43
N LEU A 853 -51.46 -34.58 -9.42
CA LEU A 853 -50.95 -35.89 -9.82
C LEU A 853 -50.16 -36.58 -8.70
N ASP A 854 -49.29 -35.82 -8.03
CA ASP A 854 -48.44 -36.27 -6.91
C ASP A 854 -49.26 -36.54 -5.64
N ALA A 855 -50.36 -35.82 -5.43
CA ALA A 855 -51.28 -36.01 -4.32
C ALA A 855 -52.22 -37.23 -4.51
N ALA A 856 -52.57 -37.56 -5.76
CA ALA A 856 -53.44 -38.68 -6.09
C ALA A 856 -52.75 -40.06 -6.07
N ARG A 857 -51.44 -40.11 -5.77
CA ARG A 857 -50.61 -41.33 -5.83
C ARG A 857 -49.99 -41.67 -4.49
N ASP A 858 -49.83 -42.97 -4.23
CA ASP A 858 -49.07 -43.43 -3.07
C ASP A 858 -47.60 -43.00 -3.21
N ARG A 859 -47.04 -42.44 -2.13
CA ARG A 859 -45.74 -41.77 -2.17
C ARG A 859 -44.57 -42.73 -1.96
N ASP A 860 -44.81 -43.99 -1.58
CA ASP A 860 -43.78 -45.03 -1.36
C ASP A 860 -42.55 -44.51 -0.58
N GLY A 861 -42.76 -43.62 0.39
CA GLY A 861 -41.70 -43.01 1.20
C GLY A 861 -40.89 -41.87 0.55
N ARG A 862 -41.23 -41.40 -0.66
CA ARG A 862 -40.57 -40.27 -1.33
C ARG A 862 -41.18 -38.90 -0.97
N ALA A 863 -40.32 -37.88 -0.98
CA ALA A 863 -40.73 -36.49 -0.86
C ALA A 863 -41.56 -36.02 -2.07
N PRO A 864 -42.38 -34.96 -1.92
CA PRO A 864 -43.05 -34.32 -3.05
C PRO A 864 -42.04 -33.93 -4.13
N LEU A 865 -42.43 -33.96 -5.40
CA LEU A 865 -41.52 -33.59 -6.50
C LEU A 865 -41.06 -32.14 -6.31
N GLU A 866 -39.77 -31.92 -6.07
CA GLU A 866 -39.27 -30.56 -5.92
C GLU A 866 -39.12 -29.89 -7.29
N ALA A 867 -39.38 -28.58 -7.34
CA ALA A 867 -39.51 -27.86 -8.58
C ALA A 867 -38.93 -26.44 -8.49
N LEU A 868 -38.19 -26.03 -9.52
CA LEU A 868 -37.61 -24.71 -9.68
C LEU A 868 -38.27 -24.01 -10.88
N ALA A 869 -38.79 -22.82 -10.63
CA ALA A 869 -39.36 -21.96 -11.66
C ALA A 869 -38.28 -21.06 -12.27
N LEU A 870 -38.24 -21.00 -13.59
CA LEU A 870 -37.52 -19.98 -14.37
C LEU A 870 -38.55 -18.98 -14.90
N SER A 871 -38.26 -17.67 -14.82
CA SER A 871 -39.19 -16.65 -15.32
C SER A 871 -38.46 -15.46 -15.91
N GLY A 872 -38.96 -14.91 -17.01
CA GLY A 872 -38.51 -13.62 -17.56
C GLY A 872 -38.99 -12.40 -16.79
N HIS A 873 -39.86 -12.58 -15.79
CA HIS A 873 -40.43 -11.50 -14.99
C HIS A 873 -39.72 -11.37 -13.64
N ALA A 874 -39.55 -10.15 -13.13
CA ALA A 874 -38.78 -9.87 -11.91
C ALA A 874 -39.61 -9.09 -10.86
N ARG A 875 -40.93 -9.30 -10.82
CA ARG A 875 -41.81 -8.61 -9.85
C ARG A 875 -42.05 -9.50 -8.63
N ASP A 876 -42.15 -8.90 -7.45
CA ASP A 876 -42.39 -9.64 -6.19
C ASP A 876 -43.67 -10.49 -6.21
N HIS A 877 -44.67 -10.12 -7.02
CA HIS A 877 -45.89 -10.91 -7.20
C HIS A 877 -45.69 -12.23 -7.95
N ASP A 878 -44.71 -12.32 -8.85
CA ASP A 878 -44.49 -13.51 -9.69
C ASP A 878 -43.86 -14.64 -8.86
N ARG A 879 -43.02 -14.24 -7.89
CA ARG A 879 -42.43 -15.14 -6.90
C ARG A 879 -43.48 -15.69 -5.93
N ALA A 880 -44.40 -14.84 -5.46
CA ALA A 880 -45.50 -15.28 -4.60
C ALA A 880 -46.42 -16.28 -5.35
N ARG A 881 -46.75 -15.98 -6.61
CA ARG A 881 -47.55 -16.85 -7.48
C ARG A 881 -46.87 -18.19 -7.78
N ALA A 882 -45.55 -18.21 -7.94
CA ALA A 882 -44.77 -19.45 -8.11
C ALA A 882 -44.86 -20.35 -6.88
N VAL A 883 -44.74 -19.78 -5.68
CA VAL A 883 -44.87 -20.53 -4.43
C VAL A 883 -46.30 -21.05 -4.26
N GLU A 884 -47.32 -20.25 -4.57
CA GLU A 884 -48.73 -20.68 -4.55
C GLU A 884 -49.02 -21.82 -5.54
N ALA A 885 -48.39 -21.81 -6.73
CA ALA A 885 -48.48 -22.90 -7.71
C ALA A 885 -47.72 -24.17 -7.30
N GLY A 886 -46.91 -24.10 -6.25
CA GLY A 886 -46.20 -25.23 -5.66
C GLY A 886 -44.74 -25.40 -6.09
N PHE A 887 -44.09 -24.35 -6.61
CA PHE A 887 -42.64 -24.32 -6.81
C PHE A 887 -41.89 -24.09 -5.49
N HIS A 888 -40.70 -24.68 -5.35
CA HIS A 888 -39.87 -24.60 -4.15
C HIS A 888 -38.72 -23.59 -4.27
N ALA A 889 -38.28 -23.30 -5.49
CA ALA A 889 -37.33 -22.26 -5.79
C ALA A 889 -37.77 -21.46 -7.02
N TYR A 890 -37.28 -20.23 -7.13
CA TYR A 890 -37.59 -19.30 -8.21
C TYR A 890 -36.34 -18.54 -8.61
N LEU A 891 -36.02 -18.54 -9.90
CA LEU A 891 -34.90 -17.80 -10.48
C LEU A 891 -35.38 -16.95 -11.66
N THR A 892 -34.92 -15.70 -11.70
CA THR A 892 -35.19 -14.77 -12.80
C THR A 892 -34.24 -15.01 -13.96
N LYS A 893 -34.73 -15.04 -15.19
CA LYS A 893 -33.92 -15.06 -16.42
C LYS A 893 -33.29 -13.66 -16.63
N PRO A 894 -32.00 -13.55 -16.98
CA PRO A 894 -31.02 -14.64 -17.10
C PRO A 894 -30.60 -15.19 -15.73
N ALA A 895 -30.70 -16.52 -15.56
CA ALA A 895 -30.15 -17.20 -14.39
C ALA A 895 -28.68 -17.51 -14.66
N VAL A 896 -27.78 -17.07 -13.77
CA VAL A 896 -26.36 -17.44 -13.83
C VAL A 896 -26.23 -18.95 -13.62
N ALA A 897 -25.43 -19.64 -14.44
CA ALA A 897 -25.27 -21.10 -14.38
C ALA A 897 -24.91 -21.60 -12.97
N ALA A 898 -24.04 -20.86 -12.27
CA ALA A 898 -23.66 -21.15 -10.89
C ALA A 898 -24.85 -21.08 -9.93
N ASP A 899 -25.72 -20.06 -10.06
CA ASP A 899 -26.89 -19.87 -9.20
C ASP A 899 -27.96 -20.93 -9.46
N LEU A 900 -28.15 -21.32 -10.73
CA LEU A 900 -29.04 -22.41 -11.11
C LEU A 900 -28.58 -23.74 -10.52
N ILE A 901 -27.30 -24.09 -10.67
CA ILE A 901 -26.74 -25.34 -10.12
C ILE A 901 -26.79 -25.32 -8.59
N ALA A 902 -26.49 -24.18 -7.95
CA ALA A 902 -26.57 -24.03 -6.51
C ALA A 902 -28.01 -24.19 -5.98
N ALA A 903 -29.00 -23.60 -6.66
CA ALA A 903 -30.40 -23.72 -6.30
C ALA A 903 -30.91 -25.16 -6.45
N LEU A 904 -30.55 -25.85 -7.54
CA LEU A 904 -30.93 -27.25 -7.74
C LEU A 904 -30.25 -28.19 -6.74
N ARG A 905 -29.00 -27.93 -6.37
CA ARG A 905 -28.31 -28.69 -5.33
C ARG A 905 -28.93 -28.48 -3.95
N ALA A 906 -29.34 -27.25 -3.64
CA ALA A 906 -30.02 -26.94 -2.38
C ALA A 906 -31.38 -27.66 -2.26
N LEU A 907 -32.13 -27.71 -3.37
CA LEU A 907 -33.36 -28.48 -3.49
C LEU A 907 -33.09 -30.00 -3.32
N ALA A 908 -32.18 -30.57 -4.10
CA ALA A 908 -31.85 -32.01 -3.96
C ALA A 908 -31.37 -32.40 -2.55
N PHE A 909 -30.75 -31.47 -1.82
CA PHE A 909 -30.38 -31.66 -0.42
C PHE A 909 -31.60 -31.64 0.52
N SER A 910 -32.58 -30.73 0.31
CA SER A 910 -33.81 -30.67 1.12
C SER A 910 -34.72 -31.88 0.92
N SER A 911 -34.76 -32.44 -0.30
CA SER A 911 -35.54 -33.64 -0.61
C SER A 911 -34.88 -34.94 -0.14
N GLY A 912 -33.60 -34.90 0.27
CA GLY A 912 -32.82 -36.07 0.68
C GLY A 912 -32.27 -36.90 -0.49
N GLU A 913 -32.31 -36.38 -1.72
CA GLU A 913 -31.81 -37.03 -2.94
C GLU A 913 -30.27 -36.93 -3.05
N ILE A 914 -29.63 -35.99 -2.35
CA ILE A 914 -28.17 -35.95 -2.13
C ILE A 914 -27.87 -35.95 -0.62
N HIS A 915 -26.97 -36.83 -0.18
CA HIS A 915 -26.45 -36.83 1.19
C HIS A 915 -25.24 -35.89 1.32
N ALA A 916 -25.07 -35.25 2.48
CA ALA A 916 -23.92 -34.40 2.76
C ALA A 916 -22.60 -35.17 2.52
N GLU A 917 -21.67 -34.58 1.78
CA GLU A 917 -20.29 -35.07 1.77
C GLU A 917 -19.74 -35.03 3.21
N PRO A 918 -19.01 -36.05 3.66
CA PRO A 918 -18.34 -36.00 4.95
C PRO A 918 -17.39 -34.81 4.93
N SER A 919 -17.56 -33.88 5.88
CA SER A 919 -16.64 -32.75 6.07
C SER A 919 -15.20 -33.26 6.10
N GLU A 920 -14.32 -32.59 5.37
CA GLU A 920 -12.87 -32.83 5.38
C GLU A 920 -12.39 -33.17 6.79
N SER A 921 -11.70 -34.31 6.87
CA SER A 921 -11.15 -34.90 8.07
C SER A 921 -10.30 -33.91 8.87
N ASP A 922 -10.75 -33.63 10.08
CA ASP A 922 -9.97 -33.18 11.22
C ASP A 922 -8.95 -34.28 11.58
N ASP A 923 -7.82 -34.33 10.85
CA ASP A 923 -6.71 -35.25 11.12
C ASP A 923 -5.52 -34.49 11.74
N THR A 924 -5.71 -33.98 12.95
CA THR A 924 -4.62 -33.84 13.95
C THR A 924 -5.15 -34.09 15.37
N ARG A 925 -5.60 -35.33 15.63
CA ARG A 925 -5.68 -35.84 17.01
C ARG A 925 -5.09 -37.24 17.10
N SER A 926 -3.78 -37.31 17.36
CA SER A 926 -3.14 -38.51 17.88
C SER A 926 -3.73 -38.88 19.26
N PRO A 927 -4.04 -40.17 19.51
CA PRO A 927 -4.34 -40.65 20.84
C PRO A 927 -3.11 -41.36 21.41
N GLU A 928 -2.47 -40.80 22.43
CA GLU A 928 -1.75 -41.62 23.41
C GLU A 928 -2.08 -41.24 24.85
N ARG A 929 -2.32 -42.32 25.61
CA ARG A 929 -2.80 -42.36 26.98
C ARG A 929 -1.66 -42.08 27.96
N GLY A 930 -1.96 -41.21 28.94
CA GLY A 930 -1.77 -41.45 30.38
C GLY A 930 -0.36 -41.66 30.94
N ALA A 931 0.06 -40.79 31.87
CA ALA A 931 -0.15 -41.05 33.30
C ALA A 931 0.54 -40.01 34.22
N SER A 932 -0.25 -39.53 35.19
CA SER A 932 0.10 -39.37 36.62
C SER A 932 0.92 -38.17 37.13
N ARG A 933 0.18 -37.27 37.81
CA ARG A 933 0.39 -36.74 39.18
C ARG A 933 1.75 -36.12 39.54
N ARG A 934 1.77 -34.79 39.75
CA ARG A 934 1.65 -34.12 41.06
C ARG A 934 1.50 -32.62 40.88
#